data_AF-A0A6J4LQS2-F1
#
_entry.id   AF-A0A6J4LQS2-F1
#
_cell.length_a   1.000
_cell.length_b   1.000
_cell.length_c   1.000
_cell.angle_alpha   90.00
_cell.angle_beta   90.00
_cell.angle_gamma   90.00
#
_symmetry.space_group_name_H-M   'P 1'
#
loop_
_entity.id
_entity.type
_entity.pdbx_description
1 polymer ?
#
loop_
_entity_poly.entity_id
_entity_poly.type
_entity_poly.pdbx_seq_one_letter_code
_entity_poly.pdbx_strand_id
1 'polypeptide(L)'
;ELTATRVVATMPVDDRTRQPFGVLHGGASVALAETAVSLGAWAGVDRARATAVGLEINANHLRPKAGGVVRVVATPVHRGRTTQVWTAEISDEEGRLVCVARCTMAVVPLGGRVRASPRRRTRVIFGRSCGAPPLARRPRGTRARHKPTEEAVQAESYDAIVVGSGISGGWAAKELTERGLRVLLLERGRNVEHVKDYVNATKAPWQYPHRGGRTKAMEEQYPVLKRDYPLNEKNLAFWVNDKESPYTETKRFDWYRGYQVGGRSLMWGRQSYRLGDIDFAANAKEGIAVDWPIRYEELAPWYSHVEKHAGISGSREGLEQLPDGEFQPAMPLNCAEEMVAGRLKELYGGRRRIIPGRTANATAALEGRNACQYRDACWLGCPYGAYFSTQSSTLPAAAKTGRLTLKPFSIASEVLYDKDRRRATGVRVVDAVSEKTTDYTAKVIFLCASTLNSTWLLLRSATDVWPGGLGSSSGELGHNLMDHHFRCGAEGTIEGMEDKYVYGRRPTGFYIPRYRNLFGEKRPYLRGFGYQGSAGREGWGRAVAELGVGGDYKDAASQPGPWTIGATAFGEMLPQHKNMVSLDESKKDKWGLPVLRMDCATGENERLMRRDMINDMAEMLERTGVKDVRTYDAEYFPGMGIHEMGTARMGKDPKSSVLNKHNQVWDAPNLFVTDGSAMTSAACQNPSLTYMALTARAAAFAVDELNRRNL
;
A
#
# COMPACT_ATOMS: atom_id res chain seq x y z
N GLU A 1 -32.09 -11.29 -26.48
CA GLU A 1 -31.60 -11.47 -27.88
C GLU A 1 -30.46 -10.48 -28.11
N LEU A 2 -29.35 -10.92 -28.71
CA LEU A 2 -28.21 -10.04 -29.00
C LEU A 2 -27.64 -10.40 -30.37
N THR A 3 -27.85 -9.54 -31.35
CA THR A 3 -27.27 -9.64 -32.69
C THR A 3 -26.76 -8.27 -33.14
N ALA A 4 -25.99 -8.25 -34.22
CA ALA A 4 -25.50 -7.00 -34.82
C ALA A 4 -26.62 -6.12 -35.45
N THR A 5 -27.85 -6.62 -35.51
CA THR A 5 -29.00 -5.93 -36.13
C THR A 5 -30.22 -5.80 -35.21
N ARG A 6 -30.21 -6.45 -34.04
CA ARG A 6 -31.32 -6.41 -33.10
C ARG A 6 -30.88 -6.86 -31.71
N VAL A 7 -31.25 -6.07 -30.70
CA VAL A 7 -31.07 -6.41 -29.29
C VAL A 7 -32.41 -6.33 -28.59
N VAL A 8 -32.71 -7.36 -27.79
CA VAL A 8 -33.91 -7.41 -26.95
C VAL A 8 -33.46 -7.72 -25.52
N ALA A 9 -33.82 -6.83 -24.60
CA ALA A 9 -33.54 -6.96 -23.18
C ALA A 9 -34.76 -6.55 -22.34
N THR A 10 -34.77 -6.92 -21.07
CA THR A 10 -35.84 -6.60 -20.12
C THR A 10 -35.25 -6.04 -18.83
N MET A 11 -36.03 -5.20 -18.14
CA MET A 11 -35.66 -4.62 -16.85
C MET A 11 -36.87 -4.57 -15.92
N PRO A 12 -36.74 -4.99 -14.65
CA PRO A 12 -37.81 -4.88 -13.68
C PRO A 12 -38.07 -3.41 -13.30
N VAL A 13 -39.34 -3.09 -13.02
CA VAL A 13 -39.79 -1.81 -12.49
C VAL A 13 -40.12 -1.98 -11.02
N ASP A 14 -39.13 -1.80 -10.17
CA ASP A 14 -39.20 -1.93 -8.71
C ASP A 14 -38.43 -0.80 -8.02
N ASP A 15 -38.25 -0.88 -6.70
CA ASP A 15 -37.64 0.20 -5.90
C ASP A 15 -36.23 0.60 -6.35
N ARG A 16 -35.55 -0.23 -7.17
CA ARG A 16 -34.23 0.08 -7.74
C ARG A 16 -34.30 0.93 -8.99
N THR A 17 -35.41 0.90 -9.71
CA THR A 17 -35.60 1.54 -11.03
C THR A 17 -36.71 2.58 -11.04
N ARG A 18 -37.48 2.70 -9.95
CA ARG A 18 -38.47 3.75 -9.75
C ARG A 18 -37.84 5.03 -9.21
N GLN A 19 -38.43 6.16 -9.59
CA GLN A 19 -38.18 7.44 -8.95
C GLN A 19 -38.98 7.54 -7.63
N PRO A 20 -38.69 8.52 -6.76
CA PRO A 20 -39.40 8.69 -5.48
C PRO A 20 -40.94 8.81 -5.60
N PHE A 21 -41.45 9.16 -6.78
CA PHE A 21 -42.89 9.23 -7.10
C PHE A 21 -43.52 7.89 -7.52
N GLY A 22 -42.82 6.76 -7.35
CA GLY A 22 -43.38 5.42 -7.52
C GLY A 22 -43.53 4.93 -8.97
N VAL A 23 -42.96 5.62 -9.95
CA VAL A 23 -42.97 5.23 -11.37
C VAL A 23 -41.55 5.07 -11.91
N LEU A 24 -41.38 4.34 -13.02
CA LEU A 24 -40.12 4.09 -13.67
C LEU A 24 -39.35 5.40 -13.88
N HIS A 25 -38.13 5.46 -13.35
CA HIS A 25 -37.26 6.61 -13.45
C HIS A 25 -36.84 6.81 -14.91
N GLY A 26 -36.89 8.06 -15.40
CA GLY A 26 -36.53 8.35 -16.80
C GLY A 26 -35.11 7.90 -17.14
N GLY A 27 -34.14 8.21 -16.26
CA GLY A 27 -32.76 7.72 -16.36
C GLY A 27 -32.61 6.19 -16.37
N ALA A 28 -33.51 5.42 -15.75
CA ALA A 28 -33.47 3.95 -15.83
C ALA A 28 -33.90 3.45 -17.22
N SER A 29 -34.84 4.14 -17.87
CA SER A 29 -35.21 3.83 -19.26
C SER A 29 -34.08 4.18 -20.22
N VAL A 30 -33.39 5.31 -20.01
CA VAL A 30 -32.22 5.72 -20.80
C VAL A 30 -31.07 4.72 -20.61
N ALA A 31 -30.81 4.26 -19.38
CA ALA A 31 -29.80 3.25 -19.10
C ALA A 31 -30.10 1.91 -19.81
N LEU A 32 -31.36 1.46 -19.80
CA LEU A 32 -31.78 0.25 -20.51
C LEU A 32 -31.61 0.41 -22.03
N ALA A 33 -32.01 1.55 -22.59
CA ALA A 33 -31.89 1.85 -24.01
C ALA A 33 -30.41 1.94 -24.46
N GLU A 34 -29.58 2.68 -23.73
CA GLU A 34 -28.15 2.80 -24.01
C GLU A 34 -27.48 1.43 -23.92
N THR A 35 -27.76 0.65 -22.89
CA THR A 35 -27.17 -0.69 -22.70
C THR A 35 -27.49 -1.60 -23.89
N ALA A 36 -28.76 -1.61 -24.33
CA ALA A 36 -29.17 -2.44 -25.47
C ALA A 36 -28.52 -1.98 -26.79
N VAL A 37 -28.42 -0.67 -27.02
CA VAL A 37 -27.75 -0.11 -28.21
C VAL A 37 -26.25 -0.38 -28.18
N SER A 38 -25.59 -0.20 -27.04
CA SER A 38 -24.16 -0.42 -26.88
C SER A 38 -23.77 -1.88 -27.14
N LEU A 39 -24.57 -2.82 -26.64
CA LEU A 39 -24.38 -4.24 -26.95
C LEU A 39 -24.56 -4.53 -28.44
N GLY A 40 -25.57 -3.93 -29.09
CA GLY A 40 -25.82 -4.11 -30.53
C GLY A 40 -24.71 -3.51 -31.40
N ALA A 41 -24.25 -2.31 -31.04
CA ALA A 41 -23.17 -1.62 -31.74
C ALA A 41 -21.83 -2.35 -31.58
N TRP A 42 -21.55 -2.86 -30.37
CA TRP A 42 -20.38 -3.70 -30.09
C TRP A 42 -20.43 -5.03 -30.84
N ALA A 43 -21.58 -5.69 -30.91
CA ALA A 43 -21.76 -6.90 -31.71
C ALA A 43 -21.60 -6.64 -33.22
N GLY A 44 -21.78 -5.38 -33.64
CA GLY A 44 -21.68 -4.93 -35.03
C GLY A 44 -20.32 -4.42 -35.50
N VAL A 45 -19.28 -4.42 -34.67
CA VAL A 45 -17.91 -3.98 -35.07
C VAL A 45 -16.94 -5.15 -35.14
N ASP A 46 -15.91 -5.04 -35.98
CA ASP A 46 -14.76 -5.95 -35.92
C ASP A 46 -13.97 -5.66 -34.63
N ARG A 47 -14.20 -6.51 -33.63
CA ARG A 47 -13.66 -6.35 -32.27
C ARG A 47 -12.14 -6.41 -32.19
N ALA A 48 -11.46 -6.90 -33.23
CA ALA A 48 -10.00 -6.84 -33.31
C ALA A 48 -9.49 -5.47 -33.78
N ARG A 49 -10.35 -4.64 -34.38
CA ARG A 49 -9.96 -3.39 -35.06
C ARG A 49 -10.64 -2.14 -34.51
N ALA A 50 -11.82 -2.25 -33.90
CA ALA A 50 -12.56 -1.12 -33.36
C ALA A 50 -13.48 -1.52 -32.21
N THR A 51 -13.82 -0.54 -31.38
CA THR A 51 -14.88 -0.63 -30.37
C THR A 51 -15.96 0.42 -30.66
N ALA A 52 -17.15 0.26 -30.08
CA ALA A 52 -18.22 1.24 -30.15
C ALA A 52 -18.41 1.91 -28.78
N VAL A 53 -18.57 3.23 -28.75
CA VAL A 53 -18.84 4.01 -27.52
C VAL A 53 -19.99 4.98 -27.75
N GLY A 54 -20.84 5.18 -26.74
CA GLY A 54 -21.95 6.12 -26.82
C GLY A 54 -21.46 7.55 -27.00
N LEU A 55 -22.02 8.27 -27.97
CA LEU A 55 -21.78 9.70 -28.17
C LEU A 55 -22.92 10.55 -27.61
N GLU A 56 -24.15 10.15 -27.89
CA GLU A 56 -25.35 10.91 -27.55
C GLU A 56 -26.56 9.97 -27.48
N ILE A 57 -27.51 10.30 -26.61
CA ILE A 57 -28.80 9.62 -26.52
C ILE A 57 -29.91 10.64 -26.22
N ASN A 58 -30.97 10.60 -27.02
CA ASN A 58 -32.21 11.33 -26.81
C ASN A 58 -33.32 10.32 -26.50
N ALA A 59 -34.12 10.58 -25.47
CA ALA A 59 -35.24 9.72 -25.09
C ALA A 59 -36.51 10.53 -24.82
N ASN A 60 -37.65 10.02 -25.26
CA ASN A 60 -38.98 10.57 -25.02
C ASN A 60 -39.81 9.57 -24.21
N HIS A 61 -40.21 9.97 -23.00
CA HIS A 61 -41.04 9.16 -22.11
C HIS A 61 -42.52 9.38 -22.44
N LEU A 62 -43.21 8.33 -22.85
CA LEU A 62 -44.57 8.41 -23.38
C LEU A 62 -45.62 8.00 -22.34
N ARG A 63 -45.29 7.06 -21.44
CA ARG A 63 -46.23 6.54 -20.43
C ARG A 63 -45.53 6.23 -19.11
N PRO A 64 -46.17 6.48 -17.95
CA PRO A 64 -45.64 6.05 -16.67
C PRO A 64 -45.80 4.53 -16.49
N LYS A 65 -44.88 3.90 -15.75
CA LYS A 65 -44.96 2.48 -15.39
C LYS A 65 -44.62 2.33 -13.91
N ALA A 66 -45.57 1.84 -13.12
CA ALA A 66 -45.42 1.77 -11.66
C ALA A 66 -44.91 0.42 -11.13
N GLY A 67 -44.85 -0.62 -11.96
CA GLY A 67 -44.46 -1.96 -11.53
C GLY A 67 -44.37 -2.96 -12.68
N GLY A 68 -43.78 -4.13 -12.43
CA GLY A 68 -43.65 -5.20 -13.42
C GLY A 68 -42.31 -5.18 -14.16
N VAL A 69 -42.31 -5.39 -15.48
CA VAL A 69 -41.12 -5.47 -16.33
C VAL A 69 -41.33 -4.64 -17.59
N VAL A 70 -40.29 -3.92 -18.01
CA VAL A 70 -40.23 -3.28 -19.33
C VAL A 70 -39.29 -4.03 -20.24
N ARG A 71 -39.61 -4.07 -21.53
CA ARG A 71 -38.83 -4.73 -22.58
C ARG A 71 -38.36 -3.70 -23.59
N VAL A 72 -37.05 -3.64 -23.83
CA VAL A 72 -36.44 -2.82 -24.89
C VAL A 72 -36.19 -3.66 -26.14
N VAL A 73 -36.48 -3.08 -27.31
CA VAL A 73 -36.05 -3.57 -28.62
C VAL A 73 -35.20 -2.49 -29.28
N ALA A 74 -33.91 -2.76 -29.48
CA ALA A 74 -32.99 -1.84 -30.14
C ALA A 74 -32.60 -2.35 -31.53
N THR A 75 -32.67 -1.48 -32.53
CA THR A 75 -32.35 -1.76 -33.94
C THR A 75 -31.52 -0.63 -34.57
N PRO A 76 -30.59 -0.93 -35.48
CA PRO A 76 -29.77 0.09 -36.12
C PRO A 76 -30.58 0.80 -37.21
N VAL A 77 -30.53 2.12 -37.20
CA VAL A 77 -30.96 2.98 -38.30
C VAL A 77 -29.81 3.17 -39.31
N HIS A 78 -28.58 3.24 -38.82
CA HIS A 78 -27.38 3.43 -39.64
C HIS A 78 -26.17 2.71 -39.01
N ARG A 79 -25.34 2.05 -39.83
CA ARG A 79 -24.07 1.43 -39.38
C ARG A 79 -22.92 1.80 -40.32
N GLY A 80 -22.21 2.86 -39.96
CA GLY A 80 -21.03 3.35 -40.66
C GLY A 80 -19.72 2.91 -40.01
N ARG A 81 -18.60 3.22 -40.68
CA ARG A 81 -17.24 2.90 -40.20
C ARG A 81 -16.79 3.75 -39.02
N THR A 82 -17.38 4.93 -38.84
CA THR A 82 -17.03 5.91 -37.80
C THR A 82 -18.18 6.16 -36.83
N THR A 83 -19.43 5.91 -37.25
CA THR A 83 -20.62 6.14 -36.43
C THR A 83 -21.71 5.11 -36.71
N GLN A 84 -22.48 4.74 -35.70
CA GLN A 84 -23.74 4.01 -35.84
C GLN A 84 -24.87 4.82 -35.19
N VAL A 85 -26.09 4.70 -35.70
CA VAL A 85 -27.29 5.31 -35.11
C VAL A 85 -28.31 4.21 -34.90
N TRP A 86 -28.88 4.15 -33.70
CA TRP A 86 -29.82 3.12 -33.30
C TRP A 86 -31.08 3.74 -32.69
N THR A 87 -32.20 3.05 -32.84
CA THR A 87 -33.45 3.32 -32.15
C THR A 87 -33.69 2.23 -31.12
N ALA A 88 -34.21 2.59 -29.96
CA ALA A 88 -34.58 1.69 -28.89
C ALA A 88 -36.01 1.99 -28.43
N GLU A 89 -36.90 1.01 -28.56
CA GLU A 89 -38.29 1.11 -28.15
C GLU A 89 -38.51 0.28 -26.89
N ILE A 90 -39.00 0.92 -25.83
CA ILE A 90 -39.29 0.29 -24.54
C ILE A 90 -40.80 0.18 -24.39
N SER A 91 -41.29 -1.04 -24.22
CA SER A 91 -42.71 -1.34 -24.00
C SER A 91 -42.94 -2.08 -22.68
N ASP A 92 -44.15 -1.99 -22.15
CA ASP A 92 -44.60 -2.83 -21.04
C ASP A 92 -44.99 -4.24 -21.50
N GLU A 93 -45.44 -5.07 -20.56
CA GLU A 93 -45.84 -6.47 -20.76
C GLU A 93 -47.07 -6.62 -21.67
N GLU A 94 -47.88 -5.56 -21.76
CA GLU A 94 -49.05 -5.46 -22.64
C GLU A 94 -48.67 -4.93 -24.03
N GLY A 95 -47.38 -4.66 -24.27
CA GLY A 95 -46.85 -4.18 -25.55
C GLY A 95 -47.01 -2.67 -25.77
N ARG A 96 -47.47 -1.91 -24.78
CA ARG A 96 -47.66 -0.46 -24.90
C ARG A 96 -46.32 0.26 -24.76
N LEU A 97 -46.05 1.20 -25.67
CA LEU A 97 -44.81 1.99 -25.63
C LEU A 97 -44.74 2.88 -24.37
N VAL A 98 -43.65 2.73 -23.63
CA VAL A 98 -43.29 3.47 -22.41
C VAL A 98 -42.27 4.56 -22.72
N CYS A 99 -41.25 4.25 -23.53
CA CYS A 99 -40.19 5.18 -23.91
C CYS A 99 -39.64 4.84 -25.29
N VAL A 100 -39.31 5.86 -26.07
CA VAL A 100 -38.56 5.71 -27.32
C VAL A 100 -37.27 6.50 -27.22
N ALA A 101 -36.15 5.89 -27.60
CA ALA A 101 -34.85 6.53 -27.57
C ALA A 101 -34.11 6.35 -28.90
N ARG A 102 -33.28 7.34 -29.23
CA ARG A 102 -32.34 7.29 -30.34
C ARG A 102 -30.95 7.54 -29.79
N CYS A 103 -30.00 6.67 -30.14
CA CYS A 103 -28.64 6.75 -29.66
C CYS A 103 -27.65 6.73 -30.82
N THR A 104 -26.66 7.62 -30.73
CA THR A 104 -25.54 7.70 -31.66
C THR A 104 -24.30 7.10 -31.01
N MET A 105 -23.65 6.18 -31.71
CA MET A 105 -22.45 5.46 -31.26
C MET A 105 -21.26 5.86 -32.13
N ALA A 106 -20.13 6.22 -31.54
CA ALA A 106 -18.85 6.32 -32.25
C ALA A 106 -18.23 4.94 -32.42
N VAL A 107 -17.68 4.66 -33.60
CA VAL A 107 -16.83 3.48 -33.85
C VAL A 107 -15.38 3.94 -33.81
N VAL A 108 -14.67 3.55 -32.76
CA VAL A 108 -13.30 4.00 -32.44
C VAL A 108 -12.30 2.90 -32.77
N PRO A 109 -11.33 3.13 -33.66
CA PRO A 109 -10.29 2.14 -33.97
C PRO A 109 -9.42 1.82 -32.75
N LEU A 110 -9.23 0.53 -32.48
CA LEU A 110 -8.30 0.04 -31.47
C LEU A 110 -6.90 -0.01 -32.12
N GLY A 111 -6.14 1.09 -32.03
CA GLY A 111 -4.76 1.14 -32.53
C GLY A 111 -4.28 2.43 -33.22
N GLY A 112 -5.00 3.55 -33.11
CA GLY A 112 -4.58 4.82 -33.74
C GLY A 112 -3.86 5.77 -32.79
N ARG A 113 -2.53 5.89 -32.93
CA ARG A 113 -1.80 7.12 -32.51
C ARG A 113 -2.50 8.32 -33.15
N VAL A 114 -2.75 9.38 -32.38
CA VAL A 114 -3.13 10.70 -32.92
C VAL A 114 -1.99 11.13 -33.85
N ARG A 115 -2.21 11.05 -35.18
CA ARG A 115 -1.25 11.55 -36.16
C ARG A 115 -1.38 13.06 -36.20
N ALA A 116 -0.32 13.76 -35.76
CA ALA A 116 -0.10 15.14 -36.12
C ALA A 116 -0.12 15.30 -37.65
N SER A 117 -0.79 16.36 -38.12
CA SER A 117 -0.88 16.76 -39.52
C SER A 117 0.51 16.88 -40.17
N PRO A 118 0.77 16.22 -41.31
CA PRO A 118 2.02 16.42 -42.04
C PRO A 118 1.88 17.53 -43.08
N ARG A 119 2.82 18.49 -43.00
CA ARG A 119 3.13 19.44 -44.06
C ARG A 119 3.56 18.71 -45.35
N ARG A 120 3.34 19.41 -46.46
CA ARG A 120 3.41 18.98 -47.87
C ARG A 120 4.73 18.31 -48.32
N ARG A 121 4.52 17.33 -49.21
CA ARG A 121 5.25 16.93 -50.44
C ARG A 121 6.77 16.74 -50.37
N THR A 122 7.24 15.54 -50.70
CA THR A 122 7.92 15.28 -52.00
C THR A 122 7.72 13.81 -52.41
N ARG A 123 7.49 13.57 -53.71
CA ARG A 123 7.35 12.26 -54.38
C ARG A 123 8.74 11.67 -54.66
N VAL A 124 8.92 10.37 -54.44
CA VAL A 124 9.75 9.48 -55.29
C VAL A 124 9.07 8.10 -55.37
N ILE A 125 9.27 7.42 -56.49
CA ILE A 125 8.44 6.39 -57.11
C ILE A 125 9.28 5.09 -57.34
N PHE A 126 8.58 3.93 -57.38
CA PHE A 126 8.94 2.56 -57.83
C PHE A 126 10.02 1.78 -57.02
N GLY A 127 9.91 0.46 -56.82
CA GLY A 127 9.12 -0.56 -57.51
C GLY A 127 9.04 -1.94 -56.80
N ARG A 128 8.48 -2.91 -57.55
CA ARG A 128 8.15 -4.33 -57.29
C ARG A 128 9.38 -5.15 -56.81
N SER A 129 9.34 -6.38 -56.27
CA SER A 129 8.53 -7.58 -56.56
C SER A 129 8.87 -8.72 -55.57
N CYS A 130 7.88 -9.58 -55.32
CA CYS A 130 7.90 -11.06 -55.28
C CYS A 130 9.08 -11.86 -54.67
N GLY A 131 8.73 -12.89 -53.86
CA GLY A 131 9.47 -14.16 -53.85
C GLY A 131 9.47 -14.91 -52.51
N ALA A 132 8.59 -15.90 -52.36
CA ALA A 132 8.70 -16.95 -51.34
C ALA A 132 9.28 -18.24 -51.98
N PRO A 133 10.04 -19.04 -51.21
CA PRO A 133 10.15 -20.48 -51.47
C PRO A 133 9.93 -21.35 -50.20
N PRO A 134 9.80 -22.69 -50.36
CA PRO A 134 8.80 -23.49 -49.64
C PRO A 134 9.32 -24.47 -48.57
N LEU A 135 8.34 -25.02 -47.85
CA LEU A 135 8.38 -26.09 -46.86
C LEU A 135 8.96 -27.41 -47.39
N ALA A 136 9.86 -28.02 -46.60
CA ALA A 136 10.28 -29.42 -46.71
C ALA A 136 9.78 -30.24 -45.50
N ARG A 137 9.47 -31.51 -45.75
CA ARG A 137 8.76 -32.45 -44.88
C ARG A 137 9.69 -33.60 -44.41
N ARG A 138 9.43 -34.07 -43.17
CA ARG A 138 9.60 -35.44 -42.59
C ARG A 138 11.01 -35.81 -42.05
N PRO A 139 11.15 -36.76 -41.07
CA PRO A 139 10.28 -37.93 -40.81
C PRO A 139 9.89 -38.26 -39.35
N ARG A 140 8.98 -39.25 -39.24
CA ARG A 140 8.41 -39.84 -38.02
C ARG A 140 9.41 -40.78 -37.35
N GLY A 141 9.57 -40.63 -36.04
CA GLY A 141 10.25 -41.57 -35.14
C GLY A 141 9.29 -42.17 -34.11
N THR A 142 9.58 -43.40 -33.73
CA THR A 142 8.81 -44.39 -32.96
C THR A 142 8.46 -44.00 -31.51
N ARG A 143 7.22 -44.28 -31.08
CA ARG A 143 6.77 -44.17 -29.68
C ARG A 143 7.17 -45.42 -28.88
N ALA A 144 8.06 -45.27 -27.92
CA ALA A 144 8.22 -46.19 -26.79
C ALA A 144 7.34 -45.71 -25.62
N ARG A 145 6.62 -46.63 -24.98
CA ARG A 145 5.77 -46.38 -23.81
C ARG A 145 6.66 -46.11 -22.59
N HIS A 146 6.48 -44.95 -21.96
CA HIS A 146 6.99 -44.65 -20.62
C HIS A 146 5.81 -44.57 -19.64
N LYS A 147 6.00 -45.22 -18.47
CA LYS A 147 5.10 -45.17 -17.31
C LYS A 147 5.09 -43.75 -16.71
N PRO A 148 4.00 -43.34 -16.04
CA PRO A 148 3.88 -41.99 -15.51
C PRO A 148 4.72 -41.82 -14.25
N THR A 149 5.71 -40.94 -14.31
CA THR A 149 6.30 -40.27 -13.14
C THR A 149 5.68 -38.88 -13.07
N GLU A 150 5.29 -38.46 -11.87
CA GLU A 150 4.61 -37.20 -11.54
C GLU A 150 5.04 -36.02 -12.43
N GLU A 151 4.06 -35.45 -13.13
CA GLU A 151 4.25 -34.29 -13.99
C GLU A 151 4.67 -33.08 -13.17
N ALA A 152 5.96 -32.75 -13.20
CA ALA A 152 6.44 -31.42 -12.90
C ALA A 152 5.77 -30.45 -13.88
N VAL A 153 4.86 -29.63 -13.35
CA VAL A 153 4.11 -28.60 -14.08
C VAL A 153 5.11 -27.65 -14.77
N GLN A 154 4.87 -27.40 -16.05
CA GLN A 154 5.69 -26.58 -16.96
C GLN A 154 6.16 -25.26 -16.31
N ALA A 155 7.47 -25.12 -16.08
CA ALA A 155 8.07 -23.94 -15.46
C ALA A 155 7.90 -22.70 -16.37
N GLU A 156 7.21 -21.67 -15.88
CA GLU A 156 7.19 -20.35 -16.53
C GLU A 156 8.45 -19.57 -16.10
N SER A 157 9.23 -19.10 -17.08
CA SER A 157 10.48 -18.38 -16.85
C SER A 157 10.32 -16.88 -16.98
N TYR A 158 10.76 -16.16 -15.96
CA TYR A 158 10.74 -14.69 -15.86
C TYR A 158 12.17 -14.13 -15.78
N ASP A 159 12.36 -12.83 -16.05
CA ASP A 159 13.66 -12.21 -15.83
C ASP A 159 13.88 -11.93 -14.33
N ALA A 160 12.82 -11.49 -13.64
CA ALA A 160 12.82 -11.33 -12.19
C ALA A 160 11.52 -11.82 -11.53
N ILE A 161 11.63 -12.31 -10.29
CA ILE A 161 10.50 -12.58 -9.40
C ILE A 161 10.55 -11.60 -8.23
N VAL A 162 9.42 -11.00 -7.89
CA VAL A 162 9.23 -10.18 -6.70
C VAL A 162 8.21 -10.87 -5.80
N VAL A 163 8.60 -11.19 -4.57
CA VAL A 163 7.74 -11.84 -3.57
C VAL A 163 7.18 -10.80 -2.61
N GLY A 164 5.86 -10.63 -2.63
CA GLY A 164 5.13 -9.63 -1.84
C GLY A 164 4.91 -8.35 -2.63
N SER A 165 3.69 -7.81 -2.57
CA SER A 165 3.27 -6.62 -3.34
C SER A 165 3.06 -5.36 -2.48
N GLY A 166 3.65 -5.34 -1.28
CA GLY A 166 3.64 -4.19 -0.37
C GLY A 166 4.42 -2.99 -0.91
N ILE A 167 4.83 -2.08 -0.02
CA ILE A 167 5.57 -0.86 -0.40
C ILE A 167 6.83 -1.20 -1.22
N SER A 168 7.73 -2.03 -0.67
CA SER A 168 8.93 -2.47 -1.37
C SER A 168 8.59 -3.25 -2.64
N GLY A 169 7.63 -4.18 -2.58
CA GLY A 169 7.27 -5.02 -3.73
C GLY A 169 6.75 -4.23 -4.92
N GLY A 170 5.91 -3.22 -4.66
CA GLY A 170 5.43 -2.29 -5.66
C GLY A 170 6.57 -1.51 -6.32
N TRP A 171 7.53 -1.02 -5.53
CA TRP A 171 8.73 -0.34 -6.04
C TRP A 171 9.63 -1.25 -6.84
N ALA A 172 9.91 -2.47 -6.37
CA ALA A 172 10.72 -3.44 -7.11
C ALA A 172 10.08 -3.76 -8.46
N ALA A 173 8.78 -4.06 -8.49
CA ALA A 173 8.05 -4.32 -9.73
C ALA A 173 8.12 -3.14 -10.70
N LYS A 174 7.90 -1.91 -10.22
CA LYS A 174 8.02 -0.69 -11.04
C LYS A 174 9.42 -0.55 -11.63
N GLU A 175 10.44 -0.52 -10.78
CA GLU A 175 11.81 -0.19 -11.21
C GLU A 175 12.39 -1.25 -12.15
N LEU A 176 12.11 -2.54 -11.90
CA LEU A 176 12.58 -3.65 -12.74
C LEU A 176 11.87 -3.68 -14.10
N THR A 177 10.56 -3.46 -14.15
CA THR A 177 9.80 -3.48 -15.41
C THR A 177 10.10 -2.27 -16.29
N GLU A 178 10.23 -1.07 -15.71
CA GLU A 178 10.64 0.14 -16.43
C GLU A 178 12.04 -0.02 -17.05
N ARG A 179 12.90 -0.82 -16.42
CA ARG A 179 14.25 -1.16 -16.89
C ARG A 179 14.33 -2.30 -17.90
N GLY A 180 13.20 -2.86 -18.34
CA GLY A 180 13.21 -3.87 -19.41
C GLY A 180 12.86 -5.27 -19.01
N LEU A 181 12.81 -5.60 -17.71
CA LEU A 181 12.65 -6.97 -17.26
C LEU A 181 11.20 -7.42 -17.31
N ARG A 182 10.96 -8.69 -17.66
CA ARG A 182 9.68 -9.36 -17.42
C ARG A 182 9.61 -9.82 -15.98
N VAL A 183 8.65 -9.30 -15.23
CA VAL A 183 8.57 -9.47 -13.78
C VAL A 183 7.33 -10.26 -13.40
N LEU A 184 7.51 -11.29 -12.58
CA LEU A 184 6.44 -11.95 -11.85
C LEU A 184 6.34 -11.36 -10.45
N LEU A 185 5.22 -10.72 -10.13
CA LEU A 185 4.91 -10.20 -8.80
C LEU A 185 3.95 -11.17 -8.11
N LEU A 186 4.44 -11.86 -7.09
CA LEU A 186 3.69 -12.84 -6.30
C LEU A 186 3.10 -12.16 -5.06
N GLU A 187 1.80 -12.34 -4.81
CA GLU A 187 1.15 -11.86 -3.60
C GLU A 187 0.38 -13.00 -2.94
N ARG A 188 0.62 -13.25 -1.65
CA ARG A 188 -0.04 -14.33 -0.91
C ARG A 188 -1.54 -14.08 -0.72
N GLY A 189 -1.94 -12.82 -0.66
CA GLY A 189 -3.30 -12.39 -0.44
C GLY A 189 -4.15 -12.25 -1.70
N ARG A 190 -5.41 -11.87 -1.48
CA ARG A 190 -6.37 -11.59 -2.55
C ARG A 190 -5.97 -10.38 -3.39
N ASN A 191 -6.51 -10.30 -4.60
CA ASN A 191 -6.40 -9.08 -5.40
C ASN A 191 -7.14 -7.90 -4.74
N VAL A 192 -6.61 -6.69 -4.97
CA VAL A 192 -7.25 -5.41 -4.62
C VAL A 192 -7.02 -4.46 -5.78
N GLU A 193 -8.10 -4.15 -6.49
CA GLU A 193 -8.14 -3.20 -7.59
C GLU A 193 -8.44 -1.79 -7.06
N HIS A 194 -7.65 -0.81 -7.50
CA HIS A 194 -7.81 0.59 -7.12
C HIS A 194 -9.23 1.09 -7.46
N VAL A 195 -9.84 1.84 -6.55
CA VAL A 195 -11.24 2.33 -6.61
C VAL A 195 -12.29 1.23 -6.43
N LYS A 196 -12.22 0.16 -7.23
CA LYS A 196 -13.22 -0.92 -7.26
C LYS A 196 -13.40 -1.59 -5.90
N ASP A 197 -12.30 -1.96 -5.24
CA ASP A 197 -12.36 -2.73 -3.99
C ASP A 197 -12.31 -1.85 -2.73
N TYR A 198 -12.41 -0.52 -2.88
CA TYR A 198 -12.47 0.43 -1.78
C TYR A 198 -13.91 0.65 -1.30
N VAL A 199 -14.58 -0.45 -0.96
CA VAL A 199 -16.04 -0.50 -0.69
C VAL A 199 -16.51 0.41 0.46
N ASN A 200 -15.60 0.78 1.35
CA ASN A 200 -15.88 1.63 2.50
C ASN A 200 -15.36 3.06 2.32
N ALA A 201 -14.68 3.37 1.21
CA ALA A 201 -14.00 4.66 1.05
C ALA A 201 -14.96 5.84 1.16
N THR A 202 -16.18 5.75 0.62
CA THR A 202 -17.16 6.84 0.61
C THR A 202 -18.20 6.77 1.74
N LYS A 203 -18.13 5.73 2.59
CA LYS A 203 -19.11 5.57 3.68
C LYS A 203 -18.91 6.61 4.77
N ALA A 204 -20.00 7.27 5.13
CA ALA A 204 -20.08 8.13 6.30
C ALA A 204 -20.16 7.30 7.60
N PRO A 205 -19.77 7.86 8.77
CA PRO A 205 -19.78 7.14 10.04
C PRO A 205 -21.12 6.51 10.42
N TRP A 206 -22.25 7.13 10.06
CA TRP A 206 -23.59 6.61 10.37
C TRP A 206 -24.08 5.50 9.43
N GLN A 207 -23.33 5.17 8.37
CA GLN A 207 -23.64 4.05 7.48
C GLN A 207 -23.08 2.72 7.99
N TYR A 208 -22.24 2.76 9.03
CA TYR A 208 -21.75 1.58 9.72
C TYR A 208 -22.74 1.18 10.82
N PRO A 209 -23.20 -0.10 10.86
CA PRO A 209 -24.12 -0.59 11.88
C PRO A 209 -23.67 -0.29 13.31
N HIS A 210 -22.37 -0.43 13.59
CA HIS A 210 -21.80 -0.19 14.92
C HIS A 210 -20.96 1.09 14.97
N ARG A 211 -21.26 2.05 14.07
CA ARG A 211 -20.50 3.31 13.91
C ARG A 211 -19.00 3.10 13.67
N GLY A 212 -18.63 1.93 13.15
CA GLY A 212 -17.25 1.55 12.90
C GLY A 212 -16.50 1.05 14.13
N GLY A 213 -17.19 0.81 15.25
CA GLY A 213 -16.63 0.17 16.44
C GLY A 213 -16.38 -1.32 16.25
N ARG A 214 -15.85 -1.97 17.29
CA ARG A 214 -15.70 -3.43 17.35
C ARG A 214 -16.90 -4.07 18.04
N THR A 215 -17.31 -5.25 17.58
CA THR A 215 -18.37 -6.06 18.20
C THR A 215 -17.75 -7.16 19.07
N LYS A 216 -18.54 -7.71 20.01
CA LYS A 216 -18.09 -8.88 20.82
C LYS A 216 -17.70 -10.07 19.93
N ALA A 217 -18.47 -10.32 18.87
CA ALA A 217 -18.16 -11.37 17.89
C ALA A 217 -16.80 -11.15 17.20
N MET A 218 -16.45 -9.89 16.89
CA MET A 218 -15.12 -9.57 16.37
C MET A 218 -14.03 -9.87 17.40
N GLU A 219 -14.22 -9.48 18.66
CA GLU A 219 -13.23 -9.72 19.72
C GLU A 219 -12.97 -11.22 19.97
N GLU A 220 -13.99 -12.07 19.85
CA GLU A 220 -13.87 -13.54 19.96
C GLU A 220 -13.17 -14.16 18.76
N GLN A 221 -13.38 -13.60 17.57
CA GLN A 221 -12.79 -14.12 16.32
C GLN A 221 -11.31 -13.71 16.16
N TYR A 222 -10.90 -12.57 16.73
CA TYR A 222 -9.62 -11.92 16.48
C TYR A 222 -8.79 -11.72 17.77
N PRO A 223 -8.18 -12.78 18.32
CA PRO A 223 -7.54 -12.74 19.64
C PRO A 223 -6.27 -11.88 19.73
N VAL A 224 -5.58 -11.62 18.61
CA VAL A 224 -4.43 -10.70 18.57
C VAL A 224 -4.88 -9.32 18.10
N LEU A 225 -5.64 -9.24 17.01
CA LEU A 225 -6.16 -7.96 16.49
C LEU A 225 -6.92 -7.15 17.55
N LYS A 226 -7.66 -7.80 18.47
CA LYS A 226 -8.37 -7.10 19.57
C LYS A 226 -7.47 -6.37 20.55
N ARG A 227 -6.17 -6.70 20.59
CA ARG A 227 -5.18 -6.11 21.50
C ARG A 227 -4.94 -4.63 21.19
N ASP A 228 -5.34 -4.13 20.01
CA ASP A 228 -5.21 -2.71 19.65
C ASP A 228 -6.29 -2.22 18.65
N TYR A 229 -6.13 -0.97 18.17
CA TYR A 229 -7.00 -0.25 17.24
C TYR A 229 -7.26 -0.91 15.86
N PRO A 230 -6.41 -1.83 15.32
CA PRO A 230 -6.68 -2.46 14.03
C PRO A 230 -8.02 -3.20 13.98
N LEU A 231 -8.52 -3.73 15.12
CA LEU A 231 -9.83 -4.38 15.16
C LEU A 231 -10.97 -3.35 15.13
N ASN A 232 -11.55 -3.13 13.96
CA ASN A 232 -12.70 -2.25 13.76
C ASN A 232 -13.54 -2.66 12.53
N GLU A 233 -14.81 -2.29 12.51
CA GLU A 233 -15.75 -2.63 11.43
C GLU A 233 -15.42 -1.93 10.08
N LYS A 234 -14.65 -0.83 10.10
CA LYS A 234 -14.43 0.01 8.91
C LYS A 234 -13.47 -0.63 7.91
N ASN A 235 -12.50 -1.40 8.36
CA ASN A 235 -11.48 -1.97 7.47
C ASN A 235 -10.98 -3.38 7.84
N LEU A 236 -11.76 -4.14 8.61
CA LEU A 236 -11.45 -5.51 9.02
C LEU A 236 -10.97 -6.42 7.88
N ALA A 237 -11.56 -6.29 6.69
CA ALA A 237 -11.25 -7.11 5.51
C ALA A 237 -9.84 -6.89 4.91
N PHE A 238 -9.05 -5.97 5.46
CA PHE A 238 -7.64 -5.76 5.10
C PHE A 238 -6.66 -6.29 6.16
N TRP A 239 -7.17 -6.80 7.28
CA TRP A 239 -6.36 -7.40 8.34
C TRP A 239 -6.46 -8.92 8.30
N VAL A 240 -5.35 -9.57 8.61
CA VAL A 240 -5.24 -11.03 8.66
C VAL A 240 -5.98 -11.58 9.87
N ASN A 241 -6.63 -12.74 9.70
CA ASN A 241 -7.18 -13.50 10.80
C ASN A 241 -6.09 -14.37 11.46
N ASP A 242 -5.84 -14.15 12.76
CA ASP A 242 -4.77 -14.83 13.49
C ASP A 242 -5.00 -16.33 13.69
N LYS A 243 -6.25 -16.81 13.60
CA LYS A 243 -6.56 -18.25 13.66
C LYS A 243 -6.18 -18.94 12.35
N GLU A 244 -6.37 -18.27 11.21
CA GLU A 244 -6.01 -18.81 9.89
C GLU A 244 -4.53 -18.65 9.54
N SER A 245 -3.87 -17.65 10.13
CA SER A 245 -2.43 -17.40 9.98
C SER A 245 -1.79 -17.26 11.36
N PRO A 246 -1.67 -18.37 12.11
CA PRO A 246 -1.15 -18.30 13.47
C PRO A 246 0.34 -18.01 13.51
N TYR A 247 0.82 -17.64 14.68
CA TYR A 247 2.23 -17.61 15.07
C TYR A 247 2.34 -18.10 16.52
N THR A 248 3.56 -18.24 17.03
CA THR A 248 3.84 -18.64 18.41
C THR A 248 4.56 -17.51 19.13
N GLU A 249 4.24 -17.32 20.41
CA GLU A 249 4.83 -16.30 21.28
C GLU A 249 5.70 -17.01 22.33
N THR A 250 7.02 -16.87 22.25
CA THR A 250 7.90 -17.09 23.42
C THR A 250 7.81 -15.89 24.34
N LYS A 251 7.83 -14.69 23.75
CA LYS A 251 7.46 -13.42 24.39
C LYS A 251 6.29 -12.82 23.61
N ARG A 252 5.44 -12.04 24.29
CA ARG A 252 4.29 -11.38 23.66
C ARG A 252 4.76 -10.51 22.49
N PHE A 253 4.08 -10.66 21.36
CA PHE A 253 4.35 -9.91 20.14
C PHE A 253 3.03 -9.67 19.42
N ASP A 254 2.69 -8.42 19.11
CA ASP A 254 1.37 -8.06 18.56
C ASP A 254 1.47 -7.84 17.04
N TRP A 255 1.38 -8.92 16.25
CA TRP A 255 1.71 -8.87 14.82
C TRP A 255 0.51 -8.53 13.90
N TYR A 256 0.42 -7.27 13.50
CA TYR A 256 -0.64 -6.78 12.60
C TYR A 256 -0.24 -6.87 11.12
N ARG A 257 -0.96 -7.71 10.36
CA ARG A 257 -0.61 -8.10 8.99
C ARG A 257 -1.73 -7.74 8.00
N GLY A 258 -1.34 -7.41 6.77
CA GLY A 258 -2.27 -7.23 5.64
C GLY A 258 -1.86 -8.12 4.47
N TYR A 259 -2.63 -9.17 4.20
CA TYR A 259 -2.43 -10.12 3.09
C TYR A 259 -3.43 -9.84 1.98
N GLN A 260 -3.06 -8.87 1.14
CA GLN A 260 -3.77 -8.46 -0.05
C GLN A 260 -2.78 -7.78 -0.98
N VAL A 261 -3.11 -7.67 -2.27
CA VAL A 261 -2.27 -6.88 -3.19
C VAL A 261 -2.11 -5.46 -2.63
N GLY A 262 -0.87 -4.99 -2.50
CA GLY A 262 -0.53 -3.71 -1.88
C GLY A 262 -0.16 -3.79 -0.40
N GLY A 263 -0.47 -4.89 0.28
CA GLY A 263 -0.22 -5.11 1.70
C GLY A 263 -0.64 -3.93 2.59
N ARG A 264 0.22 -3.58 3.56
CA ARG A 264 -0.02 -2.48 4.51
C ARG A 264 0.09 -1.08 3.88
N SER A 265 0.50 -0.94 2.61
CA SER A 265 0.52 0.36 1.92
C SER A 265 -0.87 1.00 1.75
N LEU A 266 -1.94 0.23 1.95
CA LEU A 266 -3.32 0.72 1.94
C LEU A 266 -3.79 1.27 3.30
N MET A 267 -3.11 0.91 4.39
CA MET A 267 -3.56 1.15 5.78
C MET A 267 -2.55 1.91 6.64
N TRP A 268 -1.31 2.08 6.17
CA TRP A 268 -0.23 2.77 6.87
C TRP A 268 -0.54 4.24 7.18
N GLY A 269 0.28 4.88 8.02
CA GLY A 269 0.15 6.27 8.46
C GLY A 269 0.64 7.35 7.47
N ARG A 270 1.26 6.96 6.35
CA ARG A 270 1.86 7.82 5.30
C ARG A 270 3.02 8.71 5.75
N GLN A 271 3.35 8.74 7.03
CA GLN A 271 4.51 9.45 7.58
C GLN A 271 5.78 9.02 6.86
N SER A 272 6.49 9.98 6.29
CA SER A 272 7.57 9.77 5.32
C SER A 272 8.73 10.71 5.64
N TYR A 273 9.62 10.23 6.49
CA TYR A 273 10.78 10.98 6.99
C TYR A 273 12.07 10.33 6.51
N ARG A 274 13.07 11.15 6.17
CA ARG A 274 14.41 10.65 5.86
C ARG A 274 15.15 10.28 7.14
N LEU A 275 15.94 9.21 7.08
CA LEU A 275 17.07 9.04 7.98
C LEU A 275 18.21 9.98 7.57
N GLY A 276 18.94 10.51 8.54
CA GLY A 276 20.12 11.37 8.33
C GLY A 276 21.44 10.66 8.58
N ASP A 277 22.55 11.37 8.37
CA ASP A 277 23.90 10.82 8.60
C ASP A 277 24.09 10.30 10.02
N ILE A 278 23.53 11.04 11.00
CA ILE A 278 23.50 10.66 12.41
C ILE A 278 22.87 9.28 12.62
N ASP A 279 21.83 8.93 11.86
CA ASP A 279 21.11 7.65 11.98
C ASP A 279 21.89 6.51 11.31
N PHE A 280 22.54 6.76 10.16
CA PHE A 280 23.36 5.75 9.47
C PHE A 280 24.69 5.47 10.19
N ALA A 281 25.29 6.46 10.85
CA ALA A 281 26.53 6.31 11.61
C ALA A 281 26.29 5.84 13.07
N ALA A 282 25.03 5.79 13.50
CA ALA A 282 24.63 5.66 14.90
C ALA A 282 25.20 4.38 15.55
N ASN A 283 25.08 3.23 14.87
CA ASN A 283 25.56 1.94 15.39
C ASN A 283 27.08 1.93 15.59
N ALA A 284 27.85 2.40 14.60
CA ALA A 284 29.31 2.47 14.70
C ALA A 284 29.76 3.38 15.84
N LYS A 285 29.14 4.57 15.96
CA LYS A 285 29.50 5.57 16.98
C LYS A 285 29.30 5.07 18.41
N GLU A 286 28.29 4.24 18.63
CA GLU A 286 27.88 3.78 19.96
C GLU A 286 28.28 2.33 20.25
N GLY A 287 28.94 1.64 19.30
CA GLY A 287 29.34 0.24 19.46
C GLY A 287 28.16 -0.72 19.55
N ILE A 288 27.05 -0.43 18.87
CA ILE A 288 25.83 -1.23 18.90
C ILE A 288 25.72 -2.07 17.63
N ALA A 289 25.60 -3.39 17.79
CA ALA A 289 25.49 -4.36 16.69
C ALA A 289 26.55 -4.15 15.59
N VAL A 290 26.14 -3.83 14.36
CA VAL A 290 27.03 -3.55 13.23
C VAL A 290 26.73 -2.20 12.61
N ASP A 291 27.74 -1.59 12.00
CA ASP A 291 27.59 -0.35 11.23
C ASP A 291 26.74 -0.57 9.96
N TRP A 292 25.98 0.45 9.56
CA TRP A 292 25.39 0.44 8.22
C TRP A 292 26.49 0.34 7.18
N PRO A 293 26.31 -0.47 6.12
CA PRO A 293 27.29 -0.56 5.04
C PRO A 293 27.12 0.54 3.98
N ILE A 294 26.22 1.50 4.24
CA ILE A 294 25.91 2.65 3.40
C ILE A 294 25.82 3.92 4.27
N ARG A 295 25.89 5.08 3.62
CA ARG A 295 25.71 6.40 4.25
C ARG A 295 24.56 7.19 3.65
N TYR A 296 24.20 8.29 4.32
CA TYR A 296 23.14 9.18 3.88
C TYR A 296 23.39 9.70 2.46
N GLU A 297 24.62 10.12 2.16
CA GLU A 297 25.00 10.64 0.83
C GLU A 297 24.71 9.66 -0.31
N GLU A 298 24.90 8.36 -0.07
CA GLU A 298 24.62 7.31 -1.07
C GLU A 298 23.12 7.11 -1.28
N LEU A 299 22.29 7.32 -0.24
CA LEU A 299 20.85 7.09 -0.28
C LEU A 299 20.05 8.37 -0.61
N ALA A 300 20.60 9.55 -0.40
CA ALA A 300 19.94 10.84 -0.62
C ALA A 300 19.40 11.04 -2.06
N PRO A 301 20.11 10.62 -3.14
CA PRO A 301 19.56 10.66 -4.49
C PRO A 301 18.35 9.74 -4.64
N TRP A 302 18.35 8.58 -3.97
CA TRP A 302 17.26 7.61 -4.03
C TRP A 302 16.05 8.03 -3.20
N TYR A 303 16.26 8.69 -2.05
CA TYR A 303 15.17 9.38 -1.36
C TYR A 303 14.52 10.40 -2.29
N SER A 304 15.31 11.24 -2.95
CA SER A 304 14.81 12.28 -3.86
C SER A 304 14.03 11.68 -5.04
N HIS A 305 14.48 10.55 -5.58
CA HIS A 305 13.78 9.81 -6.63
C HIS A 305 12.40 9.32 -6.17
N VAL A 306 12.33 8.65 -5.01
CA VAL A 306 11.07 8.06 -4.53
C VAL A 306 10.09 9.11 -4.00
N GLU A 307 10.58 10.19 -3.41
CA GLU A 307 9.73 11.27 -2.88
C GLU A 307 8.98 12.01 -3.99
N LYS A 308 9.65 12.30 -5.11
CA LYS A 308 9.04 12.93 -6.30
C LYS A 308 7.92 12.08 -6.87
N HIS A 309 8.12 10.76 -6.93
CA HIS A 309 7.09 9.83 -7.40
C HIS A 309 5.95 9.66 -6.38
N ALA A 310 6.28 9.55 -5.09
CA ALA A 310 5.30 9.33 -4.04
C ALA A 310 4.40 10.55 -3.80
N GLY A 311 4.93 11.77 -3.99
CA GLY A 311 4.23 13.01 -3.68
C GLY A 311 4.23 13.29 -2.20
N ILE A 312 5.42 13.50 -1.62
CA ILE A 312 5.54 13.83 -0.20
C ILE A 312 5.15 15.30 0.00
N SER A 313 4.22 15.59 0.89
CA SER A 313 3.96 16.93 1.40
C SER A 313 4.79 17.17 2.66
N GLY A 314 5.32 18.39 2.83
CA GLY A 314 6.12 18.72 4.01
C GLY A 314 6.75 20.10 3.94
N SER A 315 7.28 20.56 5.06
CA SER A 315 8.07 21.79 5.16
C SER A 315 9.58 21.49 5.16
N ARG A 316 10.36 22.44 4.65
CA ARG A 316 11.83 22.43 4.71
C ARG A 316 12.28 23.09 6.00
N GLU A 317 13.06 22.36 6.79
CA GLU A 317 13.43 22.75 8.16
C GLU A 317 14.93 22.95 8.35
N GLY A 318 15.75 22.44 7.43
CA GLY A 318 17.22 22.53 7.49
C GLY A 318 17.82 21.81 8.70
N LEU A 319 17.21 20.72 9.18
CA LEU A 319 17.65 19.97 10.37
C LEU A 319 18.57 18.80 9.98
N GLU A 320 19.75 18.70 10.58
CA GLU A 320 20.71 17.61 10.33
C GLU A 320 20.15 16.23 10.73
N GLN A 321 19.45 16.18 11.87
CA GLN A 321 18.83 14.96 12.38
C GLN A 321 17.52 14.58 11.67
N LEU A 322 16.99 15.46 10.82
CA LEU A 322 15.80 15.20 10.02
C LEU A 322 15.95 15.87 8.65
N PRO A 323 16.84 15.34 7.78
CA PRO A 323 17.15 16.01 6.52
C PRO A 323 15.91 16.30 5.68
N ASP A 324 15.94 17.43 4.99
CA ASP A 324 14.90 17.80 4.05
C ASP A 324 14.89 16.88 2.83
N GLY A 325 13.74 16.80 2.18
CA GLY A 325 13.52 16.03 0.97
C GLY A 325 12.91 16.86 -0.15
N GLU A 326 12.25 16.17 -1.08
CA GLU A 326 11.61 16.72 -2.26
C GLU A 326 10.10 16.79 -2.02
N PHE A 327 9.66 17.94 -1.55
CA PHE A 327 8.31 18.13 -1.04
C PHE A 327 7.42 18.91 -1.99
N GLN A 328 6.18 18.45 -2.15
CA GLN A 328 5.05 19.30 -2.48
C GLN A 328 4.69 20.19 -1.27
N PRO A 329 3.89 21.26 -1.45
CA PRO A 329 3.53 22.16 -0.36
C PRO A 329 3.03 21.42 0.88
N ALA A 330 3.50 21.85 2.05
CA ALA A 330 3.06 21.30 3.33
C ALA A 330 1.55 21.49 3.54
N MET A 331 0.91 20.54 4.20
CA MET A 331 -0.40 20.78 4.80
C MET A 331 -0.18 21.61 6.07
N PRO A 332 -0.73 22.83 6.17
CA PRO A 332 -0.36 23.76 7.23
C PRO A 332 -0.78 23.26 8.62
N LEU A 333 -0.08 23.77 9.64
CA LEU A 333 -0.53 23.67 11.03
C LEU A 333 -1.86 24.42 11.19
N ASN A 334 -2.71 23.99 12.12
CA ASN A 334 -3.87 24.79 12.48
C ASN A 334 -3.47 25.90 13.48
N CYS A 335 -4.36 26.88 13.71
CA CYS A 335 -4.03 28.03 14.55
C CYS A 335 -3.57 27.68 15.97
N ALA A 336 -4.12 26.63 16.58
CA ALA A 336 -3.73 26.19 17.92
C ALA A 336 -2.33 25.55 17.91
N GLU A 337 -2.04 24.73 16.91
CA GLU A 337 -0.71 24.17 16.68
C GLU A 337 0.33 25.24 16.36
N GLU A 338 -0.01 26.24 15.54
CA GLU A 338 0.87 27.38 15.22
C GLU A 338 1.23 28.19 16.45
N MET A 339 0.25 28.45 17.33
CA MET A 339 0.48 29.14 18.59
C MET A 339 1.47 28.39 19.47
N VAL A 340 1.26 27.08 19.68
CA VAL A 340 2.16 26.25 20.48
C VAL A 340 3.53 26.13 19.80
N ALA A 341 3.57 25.97 18.47
CA ALA A 341 4.81 25.89 17.70
C ALA A 341 5.67 27.15 17.84
N GLY A 342 5.04 28.34 17.77
CA GLY A 342 5.71 29.63 17.96
C GLY A 342 6.36 29.74 19.34
N ARG A 343 5.57 29.48 20.40
CA ARG A 343 6.06 29.51 21.80
C ARG A 343 7.18 28.49 22.03
N LEU A 344 7.03 27.27 21.52
CA LEU A 344 8.02 26.22 21.69
C LEU A 344 9.35 26.59 21.02
N LYS A 345 9.28 27.13 19.80
CA LYS A 345 10.45 27.57 19.04
C LYS A 345 11.21 28.67 19.80
N GLU A 346 10.50 29.64 20.37
CA GLU A 346 11.10 30.71 21.18
C GLU A 346 11.78 30.17 22.45
N LEU A 347 11.05 29.38 23.26
CA LEU A 347 11.52 28.85 24.53
C LEU A 347 12.77 27.98 24.42
N TYR A 348 12.91 27.24 23.32
CA TYR A 348 14.02 26.30 23.13
C TYR A 348 15.04 26.77 22.08
N GLY A 349 14.99 28.03 21.65
CA GLY A 349 15.90 28.58 20.63
C GLY A 349 15.88 27.79 19.33
N GLY A 350 14.70 27.27 18.96
CA GLY A 350 14.48 26.43 17.79
C GLY A 350 15.00 24.99 17.88
N ARG A 351 15.60 24.56 18.99
CA ARG A 351 16.09 23.16 19.13
C ARG A 351 14.94 22.16 19.30
N ARG A 352 13.92 22.52 20.08
CA ARG A 352 12.63 21.82 20.12
C ARG A 352 11.64 22.64 19.30
N ARG A 353 10.96 22.02 18.33
CA ARG A 353 10.00 22.71 17.45
C ARG A 353 8.93 21.76 16.94
N ILE A 354 7.76 22.32 16.65
CA ILE A 354 6.67 21.65 15.96
C ILE A 354 6.75 22.02 14.48
N ILE A 355 6.65 21.03 13.61
CA ILE A 355 6.62 21.20 12.15
C ILE A 355 5.38 20.50 11.57
N PRO A 356 4.87 20.92 10.41
CA PRO A 356 3.94 20.10 9.64
C PRO A 356 4.46 18.68 9.43
N GLY A 357 3.62 17.67 9.67
CA GLY A 357 4.00 16.28 9.41
C GLY A 357 4.37 16.06 7.94
N ARG A 358 5.43 15.28 7.69
CA ARG A 358 5.85 14.94 6.31
C ARG A 358 5.16 13.66 5.88
N THR A 359 4.29 13.73 4.88
CA THR A 359 3.42 12.60 4.52
C THR A 359 3.34 12.36 3.04
N ALA A 360 3.22 11.09 2.63
CA ALA A 360 2.96 10.68 1.26
C ALA A 360 1.49 10.91 0.83
N ASN A 361 0.97 12.08 1.16
CA ASN A 361 -0.31 12.62 0.73
C ASN A 361 -0.01 13.77 -0.23
N ALA A 362 -0.22 13.57 -1.52
CA ALA A 362 0.15 14.52 -2.56
C ALA A 362 -0.78 15.75 -2.50
N THR A 363 -0.24 16.93 -2.22
CA THR A 363 -0.96 18.22 -2.22
C THR A 363 -1.07 18.84 -3.61
N ALA A 364 -0.34 18.31 -4.60
CA ALA A 364 -0.49 18.62 -6.01
C ALA A 364 -0.67 17.33 -6.83
N ALA A 365 -1.33 17.44 -7.99
CA ALA A 365 -1.55 16.29 -8.87
C ALA A 365 -0.21 15.71 -9.38
N LEU A 366 -0.20 14.39 -9.59
CA LEU A 366 0.90 13.63 -10.15
C LEU A 366 0.38 12.83 -11.37
N GLU A 367 1.28 12.24 -12.16
CA GLU A 367 0.85 11.40 -13.29
C GLU A 367 -0.07 10.28 -12.80
N GLY A 368 -1.30 10.22 -13.34
CA GLY A 368 -2.30 9.21 -12.98
C GLY A 368 -2.91 9.34 -11.58
N ARG A 369 -2.57 10.38 -10.80
CA ARG A 369 -3.01 10.57 -9.41
C ARG A 369 -3.45 12.01 -9.16
N ASN A 370 -4.62 12.20 -8.56
CA ASN A 370 -5.12 13.54 -8.23
C ASN A 370 -4.50 14.08 -6.93
N ALA A 371 -4.57 15.39 -6.73
CA ALA A 371 -4.22 16.02 -5.45
C ALA A 371 -5.18 15.57 -4.32
N CYS A 372 -4.70 15.66 -3.08
CA CYS A 372 -5.45 15.29 -1.89
C CYS A 372 -6.73 16.13 -1.78
N GLN A 373 -7.86 15.44 -1.66
CA GLN A 373 -9.17 16.05 -1.44
C GLN A 373 -9.47 16.23 0.07
N TYR A 374 -8.45 16.17 0.92
CA TYR A 374 -8.55 16.38 2.37
C TYR A 374 -9.67 15.58 3.05
N ARG A 375 -9.85 14.32 2.62
CA ARG A 375 -10.94 13.46 3.10
C ARG A 375 -10.68 12.86 4.48
N ASP A 376 -9.40 12.76 4.83
CA ASP A 376 -8.92 12.10 6.05
C ASP A 376 -9.59 10.73 6.31
N ALA A 377 -9.55 9.90 5.27
CA ALA A 377 -10.11 8.55 5.27
C ALA A 377 -9.14 7.58 4.58
N CYS A 378 -7.84 7.87 4.66
CA CYS A 378 -6.79 7.22 3.87
C CYS A 378 -6.76 5.70 4.05
N TRP A 379 -6.93 5.24 5.29
CA TRP A 379 -6.98 3.83 5.70
C TRP A 379 -8.17 3.02 5.16
N LEU A 380 -9.12 3.66 4.46
CA LEU A 380 -10.24 3.01 3.76
C LEU A 380 -9.98 2.86 2.25
N GLY A 381 -8.81 3.30 1.78
CA GLY A 381 -8.50 3.46 0.36
C GLY A 381 -8.89 4.86 -0.16
N CYS A 382 -8.04 5.44 -1.01
CA CYS A 382 -8.29 6.75 -1.63
C CYS A 382 -8.73 6.58 -3.09
N PRO A 383 -10.00 6.87 -3.44
CA PRO A 383 -10.48 6.77 -4.82
C PRO A 383 -9.75 7.70 -5.79
N TYR A 384 -9.17 8.78 -5.28
CA TYR A 384 -8.45 9.79 -6.06
C TYR A 384 -6.98 9.43 -6.32
N GLY A 385 -6.46 8.37 -5.70
CA GLY A 385 -5.04 8.01 -5.77
C GLY A 385 -4.10 9.02 -5.09
N ALA A 386 -4.64 9.91 -4.27
CA ALA A 386 -3.91 11.08 -3.78
C ALA A 386 -2.87 10.79 -2.69
N TYR A 387 -2.93 9.66 -2.00
CA TYR A 387 -1.83 9.21 -1.14
C TYR A 387 -1.11 8.04 -1.80
N PHE A 388 0.14 7.82 -1.43
CA PHE A 388 0.91 6.68 -1.92
C PHE A 388 0.38 5.36 -1.36
N SER A 389 -0.13 4.52 -2.25
CA SER A 389 -0.20 3.07 -2.05
C SER A 389 0.35 2.40 -3.30
N THR A 390 0.69 1.12 -3.20
CA THR A 390 1.07 0.33 -4.38
C THR A 390 -0.01 0.43 -5.47
N GLN A 391 -1.28 0.39 -5.08
CA GLN A 391 -2.47 0.40 -5.94
C GLN A 391 -2.61 1.65 -6.78
N SER A 392 -2.36 2.82 -6.19
CA SER A 392 -2.53 4.10 -6.88
C SER A 392 -1.25 4.59 -7.55
N SER A 393 -0.07 4.08 -7.13
CA SER A 393 1.23 4.63 -7.54
C SER A 393 2.06 3.63 -8.35
N THR A 394 2.76 2.71 -7.69
CA THR A 394 3.80 1.91 -8.36
C THR A 394 3.25 0.77 -9.21
N LEU A 395 2.13 0.16 -8.82
CA LEU A 395 1.54 -0.95 -9.58
C LEU A 395 1.00 -0.48 -10.94
N PRO A 396 0.26 0.65 -11.06
CA PRO A 396 -0.10 1.21 -12.36
C PRO A 396 1.12 1.53 -13.24
N ALA A 397 2.19 2.09 -12.67
CA ALA A 397 3.42 2.40 -13.40
C ALA A 397 4.09 1.13 -13.95
N ALA A 398 4.21 0.09 -13.12
CA ALA A 398 4.74 -1.21 -13.54
C ALA A 398 3.87 -1.87 -14.63
N ALA A 399 2.54 -1.87 -14.46
CA ALA A 399 1.61 -2.44 -15.42
C ALA A 399 1.65 -1.74 -16.79
N LYS A 400 1.82 -0.41 -16.82
CA LYS A 400 1.91 0.40 -18.05
C LYS A 400 3.04 -0.04 -18.98
N THR A 401 4.08 -0.70 -18.45
CA THR A 401 5.20 -1.23 -19.25
C THR A 401 4.81 -2.45 -20.12
N GLY A 402 3.71 -3.14 -19.78
CA GLY A 402 3.33 -4.42 -20.39
C GLY A 402 4.24 -5.60 -20.04
N ARG A 403 5.13 -5.45 -19.04
CA ARG A 403 6.11 -6.48 -18.64
C ARG A 403 5.84 -7.09 -17.25
N LEU A 404 4.73 -6.71 -16.62
CA LEU A 404 4.35 -7.19 -15.30
C LEU A 404 3.31 -8.30 -15.40
N THR A 405 3.58 -9.43 -14.77
CA THR A 405 2.58 -10.44 -14.41
C THR A 405 2.34 -10.38 -12.91
N LEU A 406 1.13 -9.99 -12.48
CA LEU A 406 0.71 -10.03 -11.07
C LEU A 406 -0.04 -11.34 -10.81
N LYS A 407 0.38 -12.09 -9.77
CA LYS A 407 -0.28 -13.32 -9.36
C LYS A 407 -0.69 -13.25 -7.87
N PRO A 408 -1.94 -12.88 -7.58
CA PRO A 408 -2.52 -12.97 -6.24
C PRO A 408 -2.67 -14.43 -5.78
N PHE A 409 -3.04 -14.64 -4.51
CA PHE A 409 -3.23 -15.95 -3.89
C PHE A 409 -2.01 -16.89 -4.05
N SER A 410 -0.80 -16.33 -4.06
CA SER A 410 0.44 -17.04 -4.33
C SER A 410 1.35 -16.99 -3.11
N ILE A 411 1.31 -18.04 -2.29
CA ILE A 411 2.17 -18.18 -1.12
C ILE A 411 3.53 -18.70 -1.58
N ALA A 412 4.52 -17.83 -1.68
CA ALA A 412 5.91 -18.26 -1.84
C ALA A 412 6.32 -19.05 -0.60
N SER A 413 6.59 -20.35 -0.77
CA SER A 413 6.88 -21.27 0.33
C SER A 413 8.36 -21.59 0.46
N GLU A 414 9.14 -21.40 -0.60
CA GLU A 414 10.58 -21.71 -0.63
C GLU A 414 11.27 -20.92 -1.76
N VAL A 415 12.49 -20.45 -1.53
CA VAL A 415 13.41 -20.01 -2.58
C VAL A 415 14.21 -21.22 -3.04
N LEU A 416 14.12 -21.54 -4.32
CA LEU A 416 14.86 -22.64 -4.94
C LEU A 416 16.32 -22.22 -5.12
N TYR A 417 17.25 -23.07 -4.70
CA TYR A 417 18.68 -22.77 -4.69
C TYR A 417 19.49 -23.86 -5.40
N ASP A 418 20.44 -23.43 -6.22
CA ASP A 418 21.40 -24.31 -6.91
C ASP A 418 22.73 -24.23 -6.17
N LYS A 419 23.07 -25.32 -5.46
CA LYS A 419 24.29 -25.41 -4.64
C LYS A 419 25.58 -25.37 -5.46
N ASP A 420 25.56 -25.87 -6.69
CA ASP A 420 26.75 -25.95 -7.53
C ASP A 420 27.03 -24.58 -8.14
N ARG A 421 25.97 -23.89 -8.56
CA ARG A 421 26.08 -22.53 -9.10
C ARG A 421 26.09 -21.44 -8.03
N ARG A 422 25.79 -21.79 -6.77
CA ARG A 422 25.68 -20.92 -5.61
C ARG A 422 24.75 -19.72 -5.82
N ARG A 423 23.56 -19.99 -6.34
CA ARG A 423 22.56 -18.95 -6.65
C ARG A 423 21.14 -19.46 -6.60
N ALA A 424 20.21 -18.56 -6.33
CA ALA A 424 18.80 -18.88 -6.39
C ALA A 424 18.36 -19.10 -7.86
N THR A 425 17.46 -20.04 -8.10
CA THR A 425 16.97 -20.37 -9.45
C THR A 425 15.50 -20.04 -9.64
N GLY A 426 14.77 -19.83 -8.54
CA GLY A 426 13.34 -19.64 -8.58
C GLY A 426 12.68 -19.57 -7.22
N VAL A 427 11.35 -19.59 -7.24
CA VAL A 427 10.51 -19.61 -6.04
C VAL A 427 9.44 -20.68 -6.21
N ARG A 428 9.30 -21.54 -5.20
CA ARG A 428 8.17 -22.47 -5.07
C ARG A 428 6.98 -21.74 -4.49
N VAL A 429 5.84 -21.90 -5.15
CA VAL A 429 4.60 -21.19 -4.81
C VAL A 429 3.48 -22.19 -4.58
N VAL A 430 2.82 -22.08 -3.44
CA VAL A 430 1.55 -22.75 -3.13
C VAL A 430 0.41 -21.78 -3.48
N ASP A 431 -0.50 -22.21 -4.34
CA ASP A 431 -1.75 -21.48 -4.57
C ASP A 431 -2.62 -21.51 -3.31
N ALA A 432 -2.95 -20.35 -2.76
CA ALA A 432 -3.64 -20.24 -1.48
C ALA A 432 -5.08 -20.76 -1.52
N VAL A 433 -5.66 -20.94 -2.72
CA VAL A 433 -7.04 -21.41 -2.93
C VAL A 433 -7.06 -22.87 -3.37
N SER A 434 -6.25 -23.23 -4.36
CA SER A 434 -6.26 -24.58 -4.93
C SER A 434 -5.25 -25.52 -4.29
N GLU A 435 -4.36 -25.01 -3.44
CA GLU A 435 -3.24 -25.72 -2.79
C GLU A 435 -2.24 -26.35 -3.78
N LYS A 436 -2.36 -26.01 -5.07
CA LYS A 436 -1.45 -26.51 -6.10
C LYS A 436 -0.09 -25.84 -5.95
N THR A 437 0.95 -26.65 -5.93
CA THR A 437 2.33 -26.15 -5.92
C THR A 437 2.84 -25.93 -7.34
N THR A 438 3.58 -24.84 -7.58
CA THR A 438 4.22 -24.52 -8.86
C THR A 438 5.55 -23.83 -8.61
N ASP A 439 6.58 -24.27 -9.33
CA ASP A 439 7.91 -23.68 -9.28
C ASP A 439 8.07 -22.66 -10.43
N TYR A 440 8.43 -21.43 -10.09
CA TYR A 440 8.71 -20.35 -11.03
C TYR A 440 10.19 -20.06 -11.07
N THR A 441 10.76 -19.85 -12.26
CA THR A 441 12.20 -19.60 -12.41
C THR A 441 12.50 -18.15 -12.79
N ALA A 442 13.62 -17.61 -12.28
CA ALA A 442 14.08 -16.27 -12.65
C ALA A 442 15.60 -16.10 -12.46
N LYS A 443 16.15 -15.07 -13.11
CA LYS A 443 17.57 -14.72 -12.99
C LYS A 443 17.85 -13.96 -11.69
N VAL A 444 16.92 -13.13 -11.25
CA VAL A 444 17.01 -12.35 -10.01
C VAL A 444 15.71 -12.43 -9.23
N ILE A 445 15.81 -12.47 -7.90
CA ILE A 445 14.66 -12.56 -7.00
C ILE A 445 14.74 -11.44 -5.96
N PHE A 446 13.61 -10.78 -5.71
CA PHE A 446 13.45 -9.78 -4.65
C PHE A 446 12.44 -10.28 -3.61
N LEU A 447 12.86 -10.39 -2.35
CA LEU A 447 11.98 -10.62 -1.21
C LEU A 447 11.52 -9.27 -0.64
N CYS A 448 10.22 -9.05 -0.72
CA CYS A 448 9.49 -7.85 -0.32
C CYS A 448 8.20 -8.24 0.44
N ALA A 449 8.24 -9.37 1.16
CA ALA A 449 7.07 -10.02 1.75
C ALA A 449 6.62 -9.38 3.07
N SER A 450 7.25 -8.27 3.48
CA SER A 450 7.29 -7.70 4.83
C SER A 450 8.32 -8.41 5.70
N THR A 451 8.97 -7.66 6.59
CA THR A 451 10.11 -8.06 7.44
C THR A 451 10.07 -9.51 7.88
N LEU A 452 9.05 -9.88 8.65
CA LEU A 452 8.95 -11.20 9.25
C LEU A 452 8.66 -12.31 8.22
N ASN A 453 7.87 -12.04 7.18
CA ASN A 453 7.60 -13.05 6.15
C ASN A 453 8.78 -13.26 5.19
N SER A 454 9.56 -12.22 4.90
CA SER A 454 10.80 -12.36 4.13
C SER A 454 11.81 -13.21 4.90
N THR A 455 11.95 -12.97 6.21
CA THR A 455 12.75 -13.82 7.10
C THR A 455 12.23 -15.24 7.18
N TRP A 456 10.91 -15.43 7.34
CA TRP A 456 10.30 -16.76 7.35
C TRP A 456 10.61 -17.55 6.08
N LEU A 457 10.56 -16.90 4.91
CA LEU A 457 10.88 -17.54 3.64
C LEU A 457 12.37 -17.94 3.58
N LEU A 458 13.28 -17.08 4.02
CA LEU A 458 14.71 -17.39 4.10
C LEU A 458 15.00 -18.58 5.04
N LEU A 459 14.42 -18.57 6.25
CA LEU A 459 14.57 -19.64 7.25
C LEU A 459 14.13 -21.02 6.72
N ARG A 460 13.17 -21.05 5.79
CA ARG A 460 12.65 -22.28 5.18
C ARG A 460 13.35 -22.72 3.89
N SER A 461 14.28 -21.92 3.37
CA SER A 461 14.88 -22.16 2.05
C SER A 461 16.28 -22.73 2.18
N ALA A 462 16.68 -23.62 1.27
CA ALA A 462 18.03 -24.21 1.20
C ALA A 462 18.53 -24.83 2.53
N THR A 463 17.62 -25.46 3.29
CA THR A 463 17.91 -26.04 4.60
C THR A 463 18.81 -27.28 4.54
N ASP A 464 18.91 -27.89 3.37
CA ASP A 464 19.86 -28.95 3.02
C ASP A 464 21.31 -28.43 2.89
N VAL A 465 21.49 -27.13 2.64
CA VAL A 465 22.81 -26.46 2.59
C VAL A 465 23.12 -25.76 3.91
N TRP A 466 22.14 -25.04 4.47
CA TRP A 466 22.27 -24.33 5.74
C TRP A 466 21.15 -24.73 6.69
N PRO A 467 21.43 -25.41 7.82
CA PRO A 467 20.37 -25.83 8.74
C PRO A 467 19.48 -24.69 9.27
N GLY A 468 20.00 -23.46 9.32
CA GLY A 468 19.24 -22.26 9.70
C GLY A 468 18.54 -21.53 8.53
N GLY A 469 18.60 -22.07 7.31
CA GLY A 469 18.03 -21.49 6.09
C GLY A 469 18.98 -20.60 5.29
N LEU A 470 18.52 -20.18 4.10
CA LEU A 470 19.30 -19.38 3.15
C LEU A 470 19.66 -18.01 3.74
N GLY A 471 20.96 -17.71 3.83
CA GLY A 471 21.45 -16.47 4.45
C GLY A 471 21.80 -16.61 5.93
N SER A 472 21.68 -17.82 6.52
CA SER A 472 21.98 -18.05 7.93
C SER A 472 23.46 -18.27 8.25
N SER A 473 24.37 -18.14 7.26
CA SER A 473 25.81 -18.41 7.46
C SER A 473 26.48 -17.49 8.49
N SER A 474 25.96 -16.28 8.66
CA SER A 474 26.41 -15.32 9.68
C SER A 474 25.91 -15.64 11.09
N GLY A 475 24.89 -16.49 11.21
CA GLY A 475 24.11 -16.65 12.45
C GLY A 475 23.15 -15.49 12.75
N GLU A 476 22.97 -14.53 11.85
CA GLU A 476 22.16 -13.32 12.12
C GLU A 476 20.76 -13.33 11.48
N LEU A 477 20.46 -14.35 10.67
CA LEU A 477 19.13 -14.52 10.09
C LEU A 477 18.10 -14.77 11.19
N GLY A 478 17.06 -13.94 11.25
CA GLY A 478 16.03 -13.99 12.28
C GLY A 478 16.34 -13.15 13.51
N HIS A 479 17.57 -12.69 13.71
CA HIS A 479 18.00 -11.93 14.89
C HIS A 479 17.91 -10.42 14.68
N ASN A 480 18.08 -9.65 15.77
CA ASN A 480 18.09 -8.18 15.77
C ASN A 480 16.75 -7.56 15.38
N LEU A 481 15.67 -8.26 15.70
CA LEU A 481 14.33 -7.75 15.49
C LEU A 481 14.14 -6.44 16.30
N MET A 482 13.83 -5.39 15.57
CA MET A 482 13.52 -4.05 16.06
C MET A 482 12.08 -3.67 15.71
N ASP A 483 11.57 -2.68 16.43
CA ASP A 483 10.33 -1.94 16.14
C ASP A 483 10.48 -0.51 16.70
N HIS A 484 9.45 0.32 16.63
CA HIS A 484 9.41 1.58 17.38
C HIS A 484 8.57 1.44 18.64
N HIS A 485 9.15 1.72 19.81
CA HIS A 485 8.33 1.78 21.02
C HIS A 485 7.60 3.13 21.10
N PHE A 486 6.28 3.07 21.26
CA PHE A 486 5.38 4.23 21.23
C PHE A 486 4.26 4.08 22.28
N ARG A 487 3.19 4.87 22.17
CA ARG A 487 2.03 4.88 23.09
C ARG A 487 2.32 5.49 24.46
N CYS A 488 3.30 6.37 24.55
CA CYS A 488 3.52 7.22 25.72
C CYS A 488 3.68 8.68 25.28
N GLY A 489 3.34 9.61 26.16
CA GLY A 489 3.37 11.04 25.86
C GLY A 489 2.56 11.85 26.86
N ALA A 490 2.07 13.01 26.41
CA ALA A 490 1.20 13.88 27.19
C ALA A 490 0.20 14.61 26.29
N GLU A 491 -0.89 15.06 26.91
CA GLU A 491 -1.94 15.89 26.31
C GLU A 491 -2.42 16.94 27.29
N GLY A 492 -3.10 17.98 26.81
CA GLY A 492 -3.70 19.02 27.64
C GLY A 492 -4.60 19.98 26.86
N THR A 493 -5.13 20.96 27.57
CA THR A 493 -6.09 21.96 27.08
C THR A 493 -5.40 23.25 26.67
N ILE A 494 -5.75 23.80 25.52
CA ILE A 494 -5.30 25.12 25.07
C ILE A 494 -6.38 26.15 25.42
N GLU A 495 -5.99 27.18 26.17
CA GLU A 495 -6.82 28.38 26.40
C GLU A 495 -6.68 29.36 25.22
N GLY A 496 -7.78 30.03 24.86
CA GLY A 496 -7.85 30.97 23.76
C GLY A 496 -8.29 30.33 22.43
N MET A 497 -8.65 31.19 21.47
CA MET A 497 -9.13 30.81 20.13
C MET A 497 -10.45 30.02 20.16
N GLU A 498 -11.27 30.20 21.20
CA GLU A 498 -12.59 29.60 21.33
C GLU A 498 -13.56 30.13 20.26
N ASP A 499 -13.29 31.31 19.71
CA ASP A 499 -13.97 31.92 18.55
C ASP A 499 -13.56 31.30 17.20
N LYS A 500 -12.54 30.42 17.18
CA LYS A 500 -12.00 29.81 15.96
C LYS A 500 -12.28 28.31 15.88
N TYR A 501 -12.41 27.83 14.65
CA TYR A 501 -12.54 26.42 14.32
C TYR A 501 -11.75 26.07 13.05
N VAL A 502 -11.43 24.79 12.86
CA VAL A 502 -10.79 24.32 11.63
C VAL A 502 -11.81 24.16 10.51
N TYR A 503 -11.44 24.53 9.28
CA TYR A 503 -12.24 24.22 8.10
C TYR A 503 -11.68 22.98 7.38
N GLY A 504 -12.57 22.07 6.97
CA GLY A 504 -12.19 20.83 6.31
C GLY A 504 -11.56 19.80 7.25
N ARG A 505 -10.81 18.85 6.70
CA ARG A 505 -10.03 17.87 7.46
C ARG A 505 -8.56 17.93 7.03
N ARG A 506 -7.69 17.23 7.75
CA ARG A 506 -6.27 17.14 7.41
C ARG A 506 -5.77 15.72 7.68
N PRO A 507 -5.26 15.00 6.66
CA PRO A 507 -4.85 13.59 6.82
C PRO A 507 -3.51 13.37 7.55
N THR A 508 -2.98 14.42 8.19
CA THR A 508 -1.75 14.42 8.96
C THR A 508 -1.89 15.31 10.19
N GLY A 509 -1.09 15.05 11.22
CA GLY A 509 -0.84 15.95 12.34
C GLY A 509 0.45 16.75 12.17
N PHE A 510 0.98 17.23 13.29
CA PHE A 510 2.32 17.79 13.39
C PHE A 510 3.36 16.73 13.78
N TYR A 511 4.64 17.09 13.62
CA TYR A 511 5.79 16.32 14.08
C TYR A 511 6.71 17.18 14.94
N ILE A 512 7.30 16.58 15.99
CA ILE A 512 8.40 17.17 16.75
C ILE A 512 9.65 16.33 16.45
N PRO A 513 10.63 16.89 15.70
CA PRO A 513 11.88 16.20 15.39
C PRO A 513 12.69 15.86 16.65
N ARG A 514 13.51 14.81 16.56
CA ARG A 514 14.41 14.42 17.64
C ARG A 514 15.30 15.58 18.09
N TYR A 515 15.48 15.70 19.40
CA TYR A 515 16.37 16.68 20.03
C TYR A 515 17.21 16.08 21.18
N ARG A 516 16.98 14.80 21.53
CA ARG A 516 17.70 14.07 22.58
C ARG A 516 18.87 13.26 22.04
N ASN A 517 19.95 13.19 22.82
CA ASN A 517 21.22 12.57 22.47
C ASN A 517 21.78 13.10 21.13
N LEU A 518 21.75 14.42 20.96
CA LEU A 518 22.25 15.12 19.77
C LEU A 518 23.18 16.26 20.19
N PHE A 519 24.13 16.61 19.32
CA PHE A 519 24.97 17.81 19.45
C PHE A 519 25.67 17.95 20.82
N GLY A 520 26.17 16.84 21.37
CA GLY A 520 26.88 16.79 22.65
C GLY A 520 25.99 16.57 23.88
N GLU A 521 24.67 16.64 23.74
CA GLU A 521 23.74 16.24 24.80
C GLU A 521 23.76 14.72 25.00
N LYS A 522 23.65 14.29 26.27
CA LYS A 522 23.72 12.88 26.68
C LYS A 522 22.62 12.55 27.69
N ARG A 523 22.11 11.33 27.59
CA ARG A 523 21.10 10.74 28.46
C ARG A 523 21.60 9.41 29.03
N PRO A 524 20.94 8.88 30.07
CA PRO A 524 21.23 7.54 30.60
C PRO A 524 20.77 6.40 29.67
N TYR A 525 20.29 6.72 28.47
CA TYR A 525 19.96 5.79 27.38
C TYR A 525 20.60 6.30 26.08
N LEU A 526 20.74 5.40 25.12
CA LEU A 526 21.21 5.67 23.76
C LEU A 526 20.04 6.04 22.85
N ARG A 527 20.34 6.67 21.71
CA ARG A 527 19.34 7.09 20.70
C ARG A 527 18.36 8.14 21.19
N GLY A 528 17.22 8.29 20.53
CA GLY A 528 16.24 9.28 20.94
C GLY A 528 14.89 9.04 20.28
N PHE A 529 14.09 10.09 20.31
CA PHE A 529 12.69 10.02 19.92
C PHE A 529 12.22 11.32 19.30
N GLY A 530 11.19 11.21 18.46
CA GLY A 530 10.37 12.33 18.03
C GLY A 530 8.92 12.11 18.45
N TYR A 531 8.06 13.10 18.21
CA TYR A 531 6.64 13.00 18.54
C TYR A 531 5.76 13.21 17.32
N GLN A 532 4.65 12.49 17.27
CA GLN A 532 3.53 12.75 16.35
C GLN A 532 2.32 13.15 17.16
N GLY A 533 1.67 14.23 16.76
CA GLY A 533 0.56 14.80 17.51
C GLY A 533 -0.35 15.68 16.68
N SER A 534 -1.38 16.21 17.32
CA SER A 534 -2.31 17.15 16.70
C SER A 534 -2.99 17.99 17.77
N ALA A 535 -3.48 19.17 17.38
CA ALA A 535 -4.47 19.90 18.16
C ALA A 535 -5.85 19.86 17.48
N GLY A 536 -6.91 19.82 18.27
CA GLY A 536 -8.28 19.81 17.80
C GLY A 536 -9.24 20.36 18.84
N ARG A 537 -10.47 20.65 18.43
CA ARG A 537 -11.55 21.04 19.33
C ARG A 537 -12.29 19.79 19.78
N GLU A 538 -12.59 19.68 21.06
CA GLU A 538 -13.38 18.55 21.56
C GLU A 538 -14.77 18.50 20.91
N GLY A 539 -15.23 17.27 20.64
CA GLY A 539 -16.54 17.03 20.03
C GLY A 539 -17.69 17.03 21.04
N TRP A 540 -18.85 16.55 20.58
CA TRP A 540 -20.06 16.39 21.39
C TRP A 540 -19.90 15.44 22.58
N GLY A 541 -18.93 14.51 22.54
CA GLY A 541 -18.72 13.49 23.57
C GLY A 541 -18.49 14.06 24.98
N ARG A 542 -17.97 15.29 25.09
CA ARG A 542 -17.81 15.98 26.38
C ARG A 542 -19.14 16.23 27.09
N ALA A 543 -20.21 16.45 26.34
CA ALA A 543 -21.55 16.70 26.89
C ALA A 543 -22.17 15.42 27.48
N VAL A 544 -21.62 14.23 27.19
CA VAL A 544 -22.08 12.96 27.77
C VAL A 544 -21.72 12.87 29.26
N ALA A 545 -20.61 13.48 29.68
CA ALA A 545 -20.15 13.45 31.07
C ALA A 545 -21.13 14.14 32.04
N GLU A 546 -21.95 15.07 31.56
CA GLU A 546 -22.96 15.76 32.37
C GLU A 546 -24.28 14.97 32.50
N LEU A 547 -24.44 13.82 31.83
CA LEU A 547 -25.66 12.97 31.85
C LEU A 547 -26.99 13.72 31.73
N GLY A 548 -26.99 14.90 31.11
CA GLY A 548 -28.20 15.63 30.76
C GLY A 548 -28.86 15.06 29.51
N VAL A 549 -30.19 14.99 29.51
CA VAL A 549 -31.00 14.81 28.30
C VAL A 549 -31.89 16.05 28.13
N GLY A 550 -32.04 16.58 26.92
CA GLY A 550 -32.90 17.75 26.68
C GLY A 550 -32.26 18.82 25.81
N GLY A 551 -32.79 20.05 25.90
CA GLY A 551 -32.33 21.22 25.13
C GLY A 551 -30.88 21.57 25.43
N ASP A 552 -30.54 21.76 26.71
CA ASP A 552 -29.19 22.16 27.15
C ASP A 552 -28.09 21.19 26.68
N TYR A 553 -28.37 19.88 26.72
CA TYR A 553 -27.47 18.86 26.18
C TYR A 553 -27.27 19.03 24.66
N LYS A 554 -28.36 19.26 23.91
CA LYS A 554 -28.28 19.46 22.44
C LYS A 554 -27.52 20.73 22.11
N ASP A 555 -27.75 21.81 22.85
CA ASP A 555 -27.07 23.08 22.65
C ASP A 555 -25.58 22.94 22.95
N ALA A 556 -25.20 22.33 24.08
CA ALA A 556 -23.81 22.04 24.40
C ALA A 556 -23.14 21.12 23.37
N ALA A 557 -23.81 20.05 22.95
CA ALA A 557 -23.31 19.11 21.94
C ALA A 557 -23.17 19.72 20.55
N SER A 558 -23.95 20.77 20.24
CA SER A 558 -23.89 21.49 18.95
C SER A 558 -22.70 22.45 18.85
N GLN A 559 -22.14 22.87 19.98
CA GLN A 559 -20.98 23.75 20.02
C GLN A 559 -19.68 22.93 20.11
N PRO A 560 -18.57 23.42 19.54
CA PRO A 560 -17.29 22.77 19.74
C PRO A 560 -16.72 23.05 21.13
N GLY A 561 -16.14 22.03 21.77
CA GLY A 561 -15.54 22.13 23.10
C GLY A 561 -14.19 22.85 23.10
N PRO A 562 -13.45 22.83 24.21
CA PRO A 562 -12.15 23.49 24.29
C PRO A 562 -11.16 22.90 23.27
N TRP A 563 -10.10 23.66 22.98
CA TRP A 563 -8.97 23.14 22.22
C TRP A 563 -8.16 22.20 23.08
N THR A 564 -7.77 21.06 22.53
CA THR A 564 -6.81 20.15 23.14
C THR A 564 -5.65 19.91 22.19
N ILE A 565 -4.49 19.60 22.76
CA ILE A 565 -3.29 19.21 22.04
C ILE A 565 -2.62 18.05 22.76
N GLY A 566 -2.13 17.09 21.98
CA GLY A 566 -1.37 15.98 22.53
C GLY A 566 -0.47 15.36 21.47
N ALA A 567 0.51 14.61 21.94
CA ALA A 567 1.40 13.86 21.07
C ALA A 567 1.85 12.55 21.71
N THR A 568 2.16 11.57 20.86
CA THR A 568 2.78 10.31 21.27
C THR A 568 4.21 10.24 20.74
N ALA A 569 5.12 9.71 21.56
CA ALA A 569 6.51 9.54 21.19
C ALA A 569 6.73 8.29 20.34
N PHE A 570 7.70 8.35 19.43
CA PHE A 570 8.24 7.20 18.72
C PHE A 570 9.73 7.08 19.07
N GLY A 571 10.07 6.01 19.79
CA GLY A 571 11.42 5.71 20.27
C GLY A 571 12.11 4.63 19.48
N GLU A 572 13.41 4.79 19.31
CA GLU A 572 14.26 3.77 18.71
C GLU A 572 14.42 2.57 19.65
N MET A 573 14.09 1.38 19.17
CA MET A 573 14.46 0.12 19.80
C MET A 573 15.82 -0.34 19.27
N LEU A 574 16.76 -0.65 20.16
CA LEU A 574 18.11 -1.06 19.74
C LEU A 574 18.12 -2.45 19.08
N PRO A 575 18.96 -2.66 18.05
CA PRO A 575 19.19 -4.00 17.51
C PRO A 575 19.93 -4.85 18.54
N GLN A 576 19.32 -5.96 18.94
CA GLN A 576 19.90 -6.91 19.90
C GLN A 576 19.80 -8.32 19.32
N HIS A 577 20.91 -9.05 19.30
CA HIS A 577 20.94 -10.41 18.76
C HIS A 577 19.91 -11.33 19.44
N LYS A 578 19.67 -11.18 20.75
CA LYS A 578 18.65 -11.95 21.49
C LYS A 578 17.20 -11.68 21.09
N ASN A 579 16.93 -10.56 20.42
CA ASN A 579 15.59 -10.26 19.91
C ASN A 579 15.48 -10.91 18.53
N MET A 580 14.69 -11.98 18.44
CA MET A 580 14.71 -12.86 17.29
C MET A 580 13.34 -13.44 16.93
N VAL A 581 13.28 -13.99 15.73
CA VAL A 581 12.23 -14.90 15.27
C VAL A 581 12.85 -16.18 14.72
N SER A 582 12.17 -17.30 14.94
CA SER A 582 12.57 -18.61 14.44
C SER A 582 11.35 -19.38 13.91
N LEU A 583 11.58 -20.54 13.30
CA LEU A 583 10.48 -21.44 12.91
C LEU A 583 9.99 -22.25 14.12
N ASP A 584 8.67 -22.41 14.21
CA ASP A 584 8.02 -23.36 15.11
C ASP A 584 7.56 -24.58 14.33
N GLU A 585 8.41 -25.60 14.24
CA GLU A 585 8.09 -26.83 13.49
C GLU A 585 6.93 -27.63 14.10
N SER A 586 6.60 -27.39 15.37
CA SER A 586 5.48 -28.06 16.06
C SER A 586 4.11 -27.51 15.66
N LYS A 587 4.06 -26.31 15.06
CA LYS A 587 2.81 -25.60 14.74
C LYS A 587 2.80 -25.19 13.27
N LYS A 588 1.72 -25.57 12.59
CA LYS A 588 1.53 -25.30 11.16
C LYS A 588 0.33 -24.40 10.93
N ASP A 589 0.40 -23.62 9.86
CA ASP A 589 -0.77 -22.92 9.33
C ASP A 589 -1.69 -23.87 8.56
N LYS A 590 -2.79 -23.34 8.02
CA LYS A 590 -3.78 -24.15 7.30
C LYS A 590 -3.27 -24.76 5.98
N TRP A 591 -2.13 -24.29 5.46
CA TRP A 591 -1.47 -24.86 4.29
C TRP A 591 -0.37 -25.86 4.66
N GLY A 592 -0.26 -26.22 5.94
CA GLY A 592 0.72 -27.19 6.44
C GLY A 592 2.14 -26.63 6.58
N LEU A 593 2.31 -25.31 6.51
CA LEU A 593 3.61 -24.67 6.59
C LEU A 593 3.92 -24.27 8.04
N PRO A 594 5.16 -24.46 8.53
CA PRO A 594 5.52 -24.08 9.91
C PRO A 594 5.38 -22.57 10.09
N VAL A 595 5.04 -22.14 11.30
CA VAL A 595 4.82 -20.71 11.61
C VAL A 595 6.04 -20.09 12.27
N LEU A 596 6.06 -18.75 12.37
CA LEU A 596 7.09 -18.06 13.15
C LEU A 596 6.83 -18.16 14.65
N ARG A 597 7.92 -18.28 15.41
CA ARG A 597 8.01 -18.10 16.86
C ARG A 597 8.65 -16.75 17.15
N MET A 598 7.98 -15.93 17.96
CA MET A 598 8.42 -14.58 18.33
C MET A 598 9.10 -14.60 19.69
N ASP A 599 10.35 -14.12 19.75
CA ASP A 599 11.12 -13.92 20.99
C ASP A 599 11.78 -12.55 20.98
N CYS A 600 10.99 -11.51 21.24
CA CYS A 600 11.42 -10.12 21.19
C CYS A 600 10.77 -9.32 22.31
N ALA A 601 11.53 -8.42 22.94
CA ALA A 601 11.04 -7.50 23.95
C ALA A 601 11.88 -6.21 23.97
N THR A 602 11.29 -5.13 24.48
CA THR A 602 12.02 -3.92 24.87
C THR A 602 12.91 -4.19 26.06
N GLY A 603 14.01 -3.44 26.20
CA GLY A 603 14.95 -3.55 27.32
C GLY A 603 15.03 -2.28 28.17
N GLU A 604 16.11 -2.22 28.96
CA GLU A 604 16.38 -1.11 29.89
C GLU A 604 16.57 0.23 29.15
N ASN A 605 17.23 0.21 27.99
CA ASN A 605 17.43 1.40 27.16
C ASN A 605 16.10 2.05 26.78
N GLU A 606 15.18 1.26 26.22
CA GLU A 606 13.86 1.73 25.80
C GLU A 606 13.02 2.17 27.01
N ARG A 607 13.11 1.44 28.14
CA ARG A 607 12.41 1.80 29.39
C ARG A 607 12.86 3.16 29.92
N LEU A 608 14.16 3.42 29.97
CA LEU A 608 14.70 4.72 30.39
C LEU A 608 14.28 5.83 29.42
N MET A 609 14.31 5.55 28.11
CA MET A 609 13.87 6.48 27.09
C MET A 609 12.39 6.86 27.22
N ARG A 610 11.50 5.89 27.52
CA ARG A 610 10.06 6.14 27.73
C ARG A 610 9.78 7.13 28.87
N ARG A 611 10.56 7.08 29.95
CA ARG A 611 10.41 8.04 31.07
C ARG A 611 10.63 9.47 30.58
N ASP A 612 11.67 9.69 29.78
CA ASP A 612 11.97 10.99 29.20
C ASP A 612 10.93 11.39 28.14
N MET A 613 10.42 10.46 27.33
CA MET A 613 9.35 10.75 26.37
C MET A 613 8.11 11.34 27.03
N ILE A 614 7.75 10.80 28.18
CA ILE A 614 6.58 11.25 28.94
C ILE A 614 6.84 12.62 29.55
N ASN A 615 7.95 12.74 30.28
CA ASN A 615 8.30 13.95 31.01
C ASN A 615 8.55 15.14 30.08
N ASP A 616 9.24 14.92 28.96
CA ASP A 616 9.55 15.99 28.02
C ASP A 616 8.30 16.52 27.30
N MET A 617 7.34 15.65 26.97
CA MET A 617 6.11 16.11 26.33
C MET A 617 5.30 16.96 27.31
N ALA A 618 5.19 16.52 28.57
CA ALA A 618 4.55 17.32 29.62
C ALA A 618 5.25 18.66 29.81
N GLU A 619 6.58 18.67 29.94
CA GLU A 619 7.38 19.90 30.05
C GLU A 619 7.12 20.84 28.86
N MET A 620 7.12 20.33 27.63
CA MET A 620 6.87 21.16 26.44
C MET A 620 5.46 21.75 26.44
N LEU A 621 4.43 21.00 26.82
CA LEU A 621 3.06 21.49 26.90
C LEU A 621 2.91 22.55 28.00
N GLU A 622 3.34 22.26 29.22
CA GLU A 622 3.23 23.18 30.36
C GLU A 622 3.96 24.50 30.08
N ARG A 623 5.19 24.42 29.55
CA ARG A 623 6.02 25.60 29.28
C ARG A 623 5.47 26.46 28.14
N THR A 624 4.68 25.88 27.23
CA THR A 624 4.00 26.62 26.15
C THR A 624 2.62 27.14 26.56
N GLY A 625 2.26 27.00 27.84
CA GLY A 625 1.02 27.55 28.41
C GLY A 625 -0.20 26.65 28.24
N VAL A 626 -0.02 25.39 27.84
CA VAL A 626 -1.09 24.38 27.82
C VAL A 626 -1.47 24.04 29.26
N LYS A 627 -2.77 23.92 29.53
CA LYS A 627 -3.37 23.64 30.84
C LYS A 627 -3.74 22.17 30.96
N ASP A 628 -4.03 21.75 32.19
CA ASP A 628 -4.52 20.41 32.52
C ASP A 628 -3.68 19.29 31.89
N VAL A 629 -2.34 19.49 31.87
CA VAL A 629 -1.42 18.57 31.23
C VAL A 629 -1.45 17.23 31.96
N ARG A 630 -1.74 16.17 31.21
CA ARG A 630 -1.78 14.79 31.71
C ARG A 630 -0.85 13.93 30.88
N THR A 631 -0.06 13.13 31.58
CA THR A 631 0.82 12.14 30.97
C THR A 631 0.10 10.81 30.81
N TYR A 632 0.57 10.01 29.86
CA TYR A 632 0.13 8.63 29.72
C TYR A 632 1.30 7.73 29.31
N ASP A 633 1.26 6.50 29.79
CA ASP A 633 2.13 5.40 29.37
C ASP A 633 1.26 4.17 29.15
N ALA A 634 0.73 4.04 27.93
CA ALA A 634 -0.01 2.84 27.58
C ALA A 634 0.98 1.72 27.28
N GLU A 635 0.62 0.52 27.72
CA GLU A 635 1.42 -0.69 27.53
C GLU A 635 1.79 -0.88 26.05
N TYR A 636 3.04 -1.28 25.81
CA TYR A 636 3.58 -1.50 24.48
C TYR A 636 4.30 -2.84 24.41
N PHE A 637 4.08 -3.58 23.33
CA PHE A 637 4.81 -4.79 22.96
C PHE A 637 5.33 -4.67 21.54
N PRO A 638 6.51 -5.26 21.23
CA PRO A 638 7.00 -5.33 19.86
C PRO A 638 5.93 -5.90 18.90
N GLY A 639 5.88 -5.35 17.69
CA GLY A 639 4.86 -5.60 16.68
C GLY A 639 3.76 -4.53 16.63
N MET A 640 3.44 -3.90 17.77
CA MET A 640 2.43 -2.85 17.82
C MET A 640 2.83 -1.61 17.00
N GLY A 641 4.12 -1.34 16.83
CA GLY A 641 4.59 -0.21 16.03
C GLY A 641 4.35 -0.40 14.54
N ILE A 642 4.09 -1.64 14.09
CA ILE A 642 3.90 -2.02 12.67
C ILE A 642 5.13 -1.58 11.83
N HIS A 643 6.29 -1.47 12.49
CA HIS A 643 7.57 -1.11 11.91
C HIS A 643 8.61 -2.18 12.23
N GLU A 644 8.26 -3.45 12.02
CA GLU A 644 9.19 -4.55 12.27
C GLU A 644 10.43 -4.41 11.37
N MET A 645 11.63 -4.53 11.93
CA MET A 645 12.90 -4.29 11.24
C MET A 645 14.02 -5.25 11.65
N GLY A 646 15.04 -5.44 10.81
CA GLY A 646 16.36 -5.94 11.22
C GLY A 646 16.65 -7.44 11.13
N THR A 647 15.64 -8.26 10.88
CA THR A 647 15.74 -9.74 10.89
C THR A 647 16.60 -10.35 9.77
N ALA A 648 17.07 -9.55 8.82
CA ALA A 648 18.07 -9.90 7.83
C ALA A 648 18.98 -8.68 7.58
N ARG A 649 19.55 -8.12 8.65
CA ARG A 649 20.28 -6.83 8.60
C ARG A 649 21.36 -6.79 7.52
N MET A 650 21.52 -5.61 6.91
CA MET A 650 22.68 -5.27 6.08
C MET A 650 23.95 -5.06 6.93
N GLY A 651 25.11 -5.37 6.35
CA GLY A 651 26.42 -5.11 6.94
C GLY A 651 27.57 -5.18 5.93
N LYS A 652 28.79 -4.96 6.43
CA LYS A 652 30.02 -4.92 5.61
C LYS A 652 30.72 -6.28 5.50
N ASP A 653 30.35 -7.24 6.34
CA ASP A 653 31.01 -8.54 6.46
C ASP A 653 29.97 -9.67 6.47
N PRO A 654 30.10 -10.70 5.61
CA PRO A 654 29.24 -11.88 5.60
C PRO A 654 29.22 -12.67 6.92
N LYS A 655 30.18 -12.47 7.83
CA LYS A 655 30.20 -13.11 9.15
C LYS A 655 29.30 -12.42 10.18
N SER A 656 28.82 -11.21 9.89
CA SER A 656 28.08 -10.38 10.84
C SER A 656 26.79 -9.80 10.25
N SER A 657 26.40 -10.22 9.05
CA SER A 657 25.21 -9.71 8.39
C SER A 657 24.65 -10.74 7.40
N VAL A 658 23.36 -10.66 7.14
CA VAL A 658 22.70 -11.50 6.12
C VAL A 658 22.86 -10.89 4.74
N LEU A 659 22.84 -9.56 4.67
CA LEU A 659 22.87 -8.82 3.43
C LEU A 659 24.12 -7.95 3.31
N ASN A 660 24.60 -7.79 2.08
CA ASN A 660 25.64 -6.82 1.76
C ASN A 660 25.08 -5.39 1.58
N LYS A 661 25.95 -4.44 1.21
CA LYS A 661 25.59 -3.04 0.99
C LYS A 661 24.58 -2.80 -0.14
N HIS A 662 24.34 -3.77 -1.01
CA HIS A 662 23.44 -3.71 -2.16
C HIS A 662 22.12 -4.46 -1.92
N ASN A 663 21.84 -4.84 -0.67
CA ASN A 663 20.68 -5.65 -0.30
C ASN A 663 20.73 -7.10 -0.82
N GLN A 664 21.87 -7.59 -1.31
CA GLN A 664 22.03 -8.98 -1.74
C GLN A 664 22.29 -9.87 -0.53
N VAL A 665 21.68 -11.05 -0.51
CA VAL A 665 22.04 -12.11 0.43
C VAL A 665 23.45 -12.59 0.11
N TRP A 666 24.36 -12.59 1.09
CA TRP A 666 25.76 -13.01 0.87
C TRP A 666 25.87 -14.43 0.29
N ASP A 667 24.98 -15.30 0.73
CA ASP A 667 24.90 -16.71 0.32
C ASP A 667 24.24 -16.94 -1.04
N ALA A 668 23.57 -15.92 -1.61
CA ALA A 668 22.92 -15.99 -2.92
C ALA A 668 22.96 -14.60 -3.61
N PRO A 669 23.99 -14.31 -4.43
CA PRO A 669 24.19 -12.98 -5.00
C PRO A 669 23.03 -12.43 -5.83
N ASN A 670 22.19 -13.30 -6.41
CA ASN A 670 21.03 -12.90 -7.21
C ASN A 670 19.71 -12.81 -6.41
N LEU A 671 19.77 -12.95 -5.08
CA LEU A 671 18.65 -12.79 -4.17
C LEU A 671 18.79 -11.49 -3.37
N PHE A 672 17.77 -10.64 -3.46
CA PHE A 672 17.74 -9.32 -2.82
C PHE A 672 16.64 -9.25 -1.78
N VAL A 673 16.88 -8.54 -0.68
CA VAL A 673 15.89 -8.30 0.38
C VAL A 673 15.82 -6.80 0.69
N THR A 674 14.66 -6.19 0.46
CA THR A 674 14.53 -4.72 0.47
C THR A 674 13.35 -4.19 1.30
N ASP A 675 12.76 -5.04 2.13
CA ASP A 675 11.81 -4.60 3.15
C ASP A 675 12.51 -4.34 4.50
N GLY A 676 11.75 -4.16 5.58
CA GLY A 676 12.29 -3.83 6.89
C GLY A 676 13.30 -4.84 7.46
N SER A 677 13.31 -6.08 6.98
CA SER A 677 14.32 -7.06 7.40
C SER A 677 15.74 -6.59 7.11
N ALA A 678 15.95 -5.78 6.08
CA ALA A 678 17.27 -5.31 5.67
C ALA A 678 17.87 -4.21 6.58
N MET A 679 17.09 -3.59 7.47
CA MET A 679 17.55 -2.43 8.25
C MET A 679 18.61 -2.82 9.30
N THR A 680 19.62 -1.97 9.46
CA THR A 680 20.70 -2.20 10.44
C THR A 680 20.43 -1.50 11.80
N SER A 681 19.67 -0.41 11.78
CA SER A 681 19.11 0.27 12.95
C SER A 681 17.72 0.84 12.62
N ALA A 682 16.95 1.24 13.63
CA ALA A 682 15.57 1.66 13.47
C ALA A 682 15.39 3.19 13.32
N ALA A 683 16.27 3.98 13.93
CA ALA A 683 16.07 5.41 14.19
C ALA A 683 14.74 5.68 14.94
N CYS A 684 14.19 6.90 14.84
CA CYS A 684 12.89 7.27 15.42
C CYS A 684 11.85 7.71 14.37
N GLN A 685 12.20 7.57 13.10
CA GLN A 685 11.43 7.97 11.94
C GLN A 685 10.65 6.78 11.38
N ASN A 686 9.43 7.00 10.88
CA ASN A 686 8.71 5.95 10.17
C ASN A 686 9.54 5.43 8.97
N PRO A 687 9.77 4.11 8.85
CA PRO A 687 10.84 3.58 7.99
C PRO A 687 10.42 3.36 6.53
N SER A 688 9.13 3.53 6.21
CA SER A 688 8.59 3.18 4.89
C SER A 688 9.27 3.92 3.74
N LEU A 689 9.64 5.19 3.93
CA LEU A 689 10.34 5.97 2.91
C LEU A 689 11.73 5.38 2.60
N THR A 690 12.44 4.93 3.64
CA THR A 690 13.75 4.26 3.52
C THR A 690 13.62 2.95 2.75
N TYR A 691 12.55 2.17 2.96
CA TYR A 691 12.29 0.95 2.19
C TYR A 691 12.14 1.26 0.71
N MET A 692 11.37 2.28 0.35
CA MET A 692 11.22 2.70 -1.06
C MET A 692 12.59 3.03 -1.68
N ALA A 693 13.40 3.83 -1.00
CA ALA A 693 14.72 4.24 -1.48
C ALA A 693 15.69 3.05 -1.62
N LEU A 694 15.75 2.17 -0.62
CA LEU A 694 16.57 0.95 -0.67
C LEU A 694 16.15 0.04 -1.82
N THR A 695 14.84 -0.18 -2.02
CA THR A 695 14.35 -1.00 -3.11
C THR A 695 14.71 -0.42 -4.47
N ALA A 696 14.51 0.88 -4.70
CA ALA A 696 14.83 1.51 -5.97
C ALA A 696 16.34 1.42 -6.29
N ARG A 697 17.18 1.66 -5.29
CA ARG A 697 18.64 1.52 -5.38
C ARG A 697 19.05 0.08 -5.73
N ALA A 698 18.51 -0.91 -5.01
CA ALA A 698 18.82 -2.31 -5.22
C ALA A 698 18.34 -2.82 -6.58
N ALA A 699 17.15 -2.41 -7.04
CA ALA A 699 16.63 -2.76 -8.36
C ALA A 699 17.51 -2.21 -9.49
N ALA A 700 17.98 -0.96 -9.38
CA ALA A 700 18.91 -0.38 -10.35
C ALA A 700 20.23 -1.16 -10.39
N PHE A 701 20.82 -1.43 -9.23
CA PHE A 701 22.04 -2.22 -9.14
C PHE A 701 21.87 -3.63 -9.73
N ALA A 702 20.78 -4.33 -9.40
CA ALA A 702 20.52 -5.68 -9.90
C ALA A 702 20.43 -5.73 -11.43
N VAL A 703 19.80 -4.74 -12.06
CA VAL A 703 19.72 -4.63 -13.52
C VAL A 703 21.10 -4.37 -14.13
N ASP A 704 21.90 -3.49 -13.53
CA ASP A 704 23.26 -3.20 -14.00
C ASP A 704 24.13 -4.46 -13.95
N GLU A 705 24.05 -5.23 -12.86
CA GLU A 705 24.80 -6.48 -12.70
C GLU A 705 24.30 -7.59 -13.63
N LEU A 706 22.99 -7.68 -13.89
CA LEU A 706 22.43 -8.56 -14.91
C LEU A 706 22.95 -8.23 -16.31
N ASN A 707 23.01 -6.94 -16.66
CA ASN A 707 23.54 -6.49 -17.95
C ASN A 707 25.04 -6.80 -18.09
N ARG A 708 25.79 -6.75 -16.98
CA ARG A 708 27.20 -7.17 -16.89
C ARG A 708 27.39 -8.69 -16.83
N ARG A 709 26.31 -9.46 -16.67
CA ARG A 709 26.30 -10.93 -16.50
C ARG A 709 27.00 -11.41 -15.22
N ASN A 710 26.92 -10.60 -14.16
CA ASN A 710 27.46 -10.94 -12.84
C ASN A 710 26.48 -11.74 -11.98
N LEU A 711 25.19 -11.81 -12.37
CA LEU A 711 24.11 -12.52 -11.67
C LEU A 711 23.62 -13.73 -12.48
#